data_AF-A0A178FQY3-F1
#
_entry.id   AF-A0A178FQY3-F1
#
_cell.length_a   1.000
_cell.length_b   1.000
_cell.length_c   1.000
_cell.angle_alpha   90.00
_cell.angle_beta   90.00
_cell.angle_gamma   90.00
#
_symmetry.space_group_name_H-M   'P 1'
#
loop_
_entity.id
_entity.type
_entity.pdbx_description
1 polymer ?
#
loop_
_entity_poly.entity_id
_entity_poly.type
_entity_poly.pdbx_seq_one_letter_code
_entity_poly.pdbx_strand_id
1 'polypeptide(L)'
;MAYYENEPDFSVHFGKTTCLLCRHVATPESPTLDLHGHDLGTRECKRLCLVCMIHPIEKPWMHTLCYDLLKASNRSNEPTLEDLQRFGKAVRPLYKPADSEDIDSASSREGLFSSHARPIVEQSLRVDLFERLPAEIQAIILSYIGPCWYLILLGESRRLIEELRNGRKSRQSEQFSLEKEVYISRIPYQGNSYISTICNEPPEPGLDGLKLECLKVPDSLSKIVLSTDHIGVRGIQCVVEGGTPPPSDGSPWYEFFDVSDRSQALHVATEGLFVRKMRRVEGEEIHNDSPLWSTPSPPAFQPWNVYDDRGGRRLDYVSLDEEGIQGLVVCCYGVANGGLFAFSGVSKPFKRFVTSMQQNIRTGPIFWMYFPINDGEQIEAAWVRKIKGLYGQMSNPVLVIKTTFGRTATFGPYHREDYRRKDELIPLVKDSDGTISGFIHDGLDTDKHEISLFGLTCRNQDGNDNGNDPSDDHHDDHEHEPSDNNNGTKLSPPPVENYISPPPYAADGLQALNWYMTEARLDGVCRVRACRDLEQAHNPCIGVLLYYDNGRAETLGQIRWDQEVSQDINVPVRLRRGKLDGNPYVADIQGMAAAGCGPTEGEPGDEWLELPRTGTMVWWFCISRDIISVYGHCTHCR
;
A
#
# COMPACT_ATOMS: atom_id res chain seq x y z
N MET A 1 24.59 27.31 18.45
CA MET A 1 25.27 27.16 17.15
C MET A 1 26.58 26.42 17.37
N ALA A 2 26.54 25.09 17.34
CA ALA A 2 27.73 24.22 17.35
C ALA A 2 27.24 22.79 17.03
N TYR A 3 27.01 22.48 15.75
CA TYR A 3 26.66 21.13 15.29
C TYR A 3 26.94 20.94 13.79
N TYR A 4 28.08 21.40 13.28
CA TYR A 4 28.55 21.01 11.94
C TYR A 4 30.08 21.13 11.90
N GLU A 5 30.77 20.17 12.51
CA GLU A 5 32.25 20.05 12.42
C GLU A 5 32.72 18.88 11.53
N ASN A 6 31.81 18.17 10.86
CA ASN A 6 32.21 17.19 9.84
C ASN A 6 31.62 17.61 8.50
N GLU A 7 32.47 18.00 7.55
CA GLU A 7 32.09 17.99 6.13
C GLU A 7 31.48 16.62 5.80
N PRO A 8 30.42 16.55 4.98
CA PRO A 8 29.87 15.26 4.56
C PRO A 8 30.94 14.51 3.75
N ASP A 9 31.44 13.41 4.30
CA ASP A 9 32.31 12.48 3.60
C ASP A 9 31.54 11.92 2.39
N PHE A 10 32.01 12.22 1.17
CA PHE A 10 31.40 11.80 -0.09
C PHE A 10 31.68 10.32 -0.43
N SER A 11 32.14 9.51 0.52
CA SER A 11 32.23 8.05 0.37
C SER A 11 30.89 7.41 -0.07
N VAL A 12 30.96 6.31 -0.83
CA VAL A 12 29.80 5.58 -1.36
C VAL A 12 29.06 4.87 -0.23
N HIS A 13 27.88 5.36 0.13
CA HIS A 13 26.99 4.71 1.09
C HIS A 13 26.01 3.74 0.40
N PHE A 14 26.19 2.43 0.58
CA PHE A 14 25.32 1.43 -0.04
C PHE A 14 23.93 1.28 0.61
N GLY A 15 23.64 1.95 1.73
CA GLY A 15 22.30 1.96 2.34
C GLY A 15 21.69 0.54 2.50
N LYS A 16 20.37 0.41 2.28
CA LYS A 16 19.67 -0.88 2.16
C LYS A 16 19.67 -1.43 0.73
N THR A 17 20.60 -1.00 -0.13
CA THR A 17 20.69 -1.57 -1.48
C THR A 17 21.25 -2.98 -1.39
N THR A 18 20.94 -3.79 -2.40
CA THR A 18 21.24 -5.21 -2.42
C THR A 18 22.10 -5.57 -3.62
N CYS A 19 23.00 -6.52 -3.46
CA CYS A 19 23.82 -7.05 -4.54
C CYS A 19 22.94 -7.52 -5.70
N LEU A 20 23.23 -7.10 -6.93
CA LEU A 20 22.47 -7.46 -8.13
C LEU A 20 22.35 -8.99 -8.31
N LEU A 21 23.37 -9.74 -7.92
CA LEU A 21 23.47 -11.17 -8.20
C LEU A 21 22.86 -12.07 -7.12
N CYS A 22 22.89 -11.65 -5.86
CA CYS A 22 22.43 -12.48 -4.74
C CYS A 22 21.37 -11.81 -3.85
N ARG A 23 21.05 -10.54 -4.12
CA ARG A 23 20.07 -9.72 -3.40
C ARG A 23 20.30 -9.53 -1.89
N HIS A 24 21.48 -9.89 -1.40
CA HIS A 24 21.87 -9.56 -0.03
C HIS A 24 22.49 -8.16 0.06
N VAL A 25 22.26 -7.49 1.19
CA VAL A 25 22.83 -6.17 1.51
C VAL A 25 24.35 -6.27 1.69
N ALA A 26 25.08 -5.23 1.27
CA ALA A 26 26.52 -5.13 1.50
C ALA A 26 26.84 -5.06 3.00
N THR A 27 27.89 -5.76 3.43
CA THR A 27 28.46 -5.63 4.77
C THR A 27 29.86 -4.98 4.68
N PRO A 28 30.36 -4.36 5.77
CA PRO A 28 31.73 -3.81 5.79
C PRO A 28 32.82 -4.83 5.44
N GLU A 29 32.54 -6.11 5.70
CA GLU A 29 33.48 -7.23 5.48
C GLU A 29 33.38 -7.80 4.05
N SER A 30 32.41 -7.35 3.25
CA SER A 30 32.17 -7.84 1.90
C SER A 30 32.62 -6.80 0.86
N PRO A 31 33.73 -7.03 0.14
CA PRO A 31 34.13 -6.17 -0.98
C PRO A 31 33.06 -6.10 -2.07
N THR A 32 32.88 -4.94 -2.68
CA THR A 32 31.83 -4.65 -3.67
C THR A 32 32.39 -4.05 -4.93
N LEU A 33 31.86 -4.48 -6.07
CA LEU A 33 32.21 -4.00 -7.40
C LEU A 33 31.05 -3.25 -8.04
N ASP A 34 31.34 -2.22 -8.81
CA ASP A 34 30.38 -1.64 -9.76
C ASP A 34 30.16 -2.57 -10.97
N LEU A 35 29.22 -2.20 -11.86
CA LEU A 35 28.99 -2.94 -13.12
C LEU A 35 30.11 -2.80 -14.17
N HIS A 36 31.20 -2.13 -13.84
CA HIS A 36 32.41 -2.02 -14.65
C HIS A 36 33.58 -2.81 -14.02
N GLY A 37 33.37 -3.45 -12.87
CA GLY A 37 34.39 -4.22 -12.16
C GLY A 37 35.34 -3.37 -11.30
N HIS A 38 35.03 -2.10 -11.05
CA HIS A 38 35.80 -1.25 -10.15
C HIS A 38 35.35 -1.46 -8.70
N ASP A 39 36.32 -1.47 -7.78
CA ASP A 39 36.04 -1.47 -6.35
C ASP A 39 35.39 -0.15 -5.95
N LEU A 40 34.26 -0.24 -5.26
CA LEU A 40 33.51 0.92 -4.79
C LEU A 40 33.82 1.28 -3.33
N GLY A 41 34.42 0.38 -2.55
CA GLY A 41 34.60 0.50 -1.10
C GLY A 41 33.28 0.52 -0.32
N THR A 42 33.17 -0.20 0.80
CA THR A 42 31.92 -0.28 1.58
C THR A 42 31.99 0.53 2.88
N ARG A 43 30.94 1.31 3.17
CA ARG A 43 30.66 1.81 4.53
C ARG A 43 29.22 1.50 4.92
N GLU A 44 29.06 0.94 6.13
CA GLU A 44 27.76 0.69 6.72
C GLU A 44 27.07 2.03 7.04
N CYS A 45 25.81 2.12 6.66
CA CYS A 45 25.01 3.33 6.79
C CYS A 45 23.97 3.06 7.89
N LYS A 46 23.94 3.93 8.92
CA LYS A 46 22.97 3.82 10.02
C LYS A 46 21.54 3.88 9.47
N ARG A 47 20.55 3.35 10.22
CA ARG A 47 19.12 3.28 9.84
C ARG A 47 18.50 4.62 9.40
N LEU A 48 19.13 5.77 9.71
CA LEU A 48 18.70 7.15 9.40
C LEU A 48 19.84 8.00 8.82
N CYS A 49 20.58 7.43 7.89
CA CYS A 49 21.74 8.03 7.26
C CYS A 49 21.30 9.11 6.25
N LEU A 50 21.48 10.38 6.64
CA LEU A 50 21.03 11.57 5.89
C LEU A 50 21.55 11.60 4.45
N VAL A 51 22.79 11.16 4.22
CA VAL A 51 23.39 11.08 2.87
C VAL A 51 22.60 10.14 1.96
N CYS A 52 22.21 8.95 2.44
CA CYS A 52 21.36 8.02 1.67
C CYS A 52 19.92 8.51 1.53
N MET A 53 19.44 9.38 2.42
CA MET A 53 18.11 9.99 2.29
C MET A 53 18.10 11.09 1.23
N ILE A 54 19.19 11.86 1.09
CA ILE A 54 19.28 12.97 0.13
C ILE A 54 19.79 12.48 -1.23
N HIS A 55 20.71 11.51 -1.25
CA HIS A 55 21.33 10.95 -2.45
C HIS A 55 21.40 9.42 -2.33
N PRO A 56 20.27 8.69 -2.49
CA PRO A 56 20.33 7.24 -2.53
C PRO A 56 21.24 6.79 -3.66
N ILE A 57 22.11 5.81 -3.40
CA ILE A 57 22.93 5.22 -4.46
C ILE A 57 22.03 4.33 -5.30
N GLU A 58 21.62 4.87 -6.44
CA GLU A 58 20.81 4.14 -7.44
C GLU A 58 21.67 3.28 -8.38
N LYS A 59 23.00 3.28 -8.19
CA LYS A 59 23.90 2.55 -9.09
C LYS A 59 23.92 1.06 -8.73
N PRO A 60 23.58 0.16 -9.67
CA PRO A 60 23.69 -1.28 -9.45
C PRO A 60 25.15 -1.70 -9.17
N TRP A 61 25.32 -2.69 -8.29
CA TRP A 61 26.61 -3.20 -7.83
C TRP A 61 26.51 -4.70 -7.49
N MET A 62 27.64 -5.35 -7.24
CA MET A 62 27.68 -6.76 -6.82
C MET A 62 28.77 -7.04 -5.79
N HIS A 63 28.61 -8.08 -4.97
CA HIS A 63 29.71 -8.57 -4.13
C HIS A 63 30.81 -9.17 -5.01
N THR A 64 32.08 -8.90 -4.68
CA THR A 64 33.23 -9.52 -5.36
C THR A 64 33.14 -11.05 -5.31
N LEU A 65 32.77 -11.61 -4.15
CA LEU A 65 32.57 -13.05 -3.98
C LEU A 65 31.50 -13.64 -4.90
N CYS A 66 30.40 -12.90 -5.13
CA CYS A 66 29.33 -13.36 -6.03
C CYS A 66 29.83 -13.37 -7.48
N TYR A 67 30.59 -12.36 -7.87
CA TYR A 67 31.20 -12.28 -9.21
C TYR A 67 32.20 -13.41 -9.45
N ASP A 68 33.11 -13.64 -8.50
CA ASP A 68 34.12 -14.70 -8.59
C ASP A 68 33.49 -16.09 -8.63
N LEU A 69 32.48 -16.35 -7.78
CA LEU A 69 31.76 -17.61 -7.77
C LEU A 69 30.99 -17.83 -9.09
N LEU A 70 30.34 -16.79 -9.61
CA LEU A 70 29.65 -16.85 -10.89
C LEU A 70 30.62 -17.23 -12.02
N LYS A 71 31.79 -16.58 -12.09
CA LYS A 71 32.85 -16.88 -13.06
C LYS A 71 33.39 -18.30 -12.91
N ALA A 72 33.72 -18.70 -11.68
CA ALA A 72 34.23 -20.03 -11.38
C ALA A 72 33.24 -21.13 -11.76
N SER A 73 31.94 -20.88 -11.61
CA SER A 73 30.88 -21.82 -11.97
C SER A 73 30.64 -21.92 -13.48
N ASN A 74 31.11 -20.94 -14.27
CA ASN A 74 30.87 -20.76 -15.70
C ASN A 74 32.16 -20.72 -16.54
N ARG A 75 33.22 -21.47 -16.17
CA ARG A 75 34.53 -21.39 -16.86
C ARG A 75 34.49 -21.55 -18.38
N SER A 76 33.55 -22.33 -18.92
CA SER A 76 33.39 -22.53 -20.38
C SER A 76 32.58 -21.44 -21.08
N ASN A 77 31.86 -20.60 -20.35
CA ASN A 77 30.99 -19.53 -20.87
C ASN A 77 30.93 -18.37 -19.87
N GLU A 78 32.11 -17.83 -19.51
CA GLU A 78 32.26 -16.86 -18.43
C GLU A 78 31.46 -15.58 -18.72
N PRO A 79 30.80 -14.99 -17.69
CA PRO A 79 30.06 -13.77 -17.91
C PRO A 79 30.89 -12.52 -18.12
N THR A 80 30.59 -11.79 -19.20
CA THR A 80 31.17 -10.46 -19.46
C THR A 80 30.47 -9.40 -18.61
N LEU A 81 31.14 -8.27 -18.40
CA LEU A 81 30.55 -7.11 -17.73
C LEU A 81 29.33 -6.56 -18.49
N GLU A 82 29.32 -6.66 -19.83
CA GLU A 82 28.15 -6.26 -20.64
C GLU A 82 26.94 -7.15 -20.34
N ASP A 83 27.15 -8.45 -20.14
CA ASP A 83 26.06 -9.37 -19.78
C ASP A 83 25.49 -9.03 -18.40
N LEU A 84 26.34 -8.64 -17.45
CA LEU A 84 25.93 -8.19 -16.12
C LEU A 84 25.15 -6.87 -16.18
N GLN A 85 25.52 -5.95 -17.07
CA GLN A 85 24.78 -4.72 -17.30
C GLN A 85 23.40 -4.98 -17.92
N ARG A 86 23.33 -5.86 -18.93
CA ARG A 86 22.05 -6.25 -19.53
C ARG A 86 21.17 -6.99 -18.53
N PHE A 87 21.76 -7.88 -17.70
CA PHE A 87 21.06 -8.55 -16.62
C PHE A 87 20.52 -7.54 -15.59
N GLY A 88 21.38 -6.60 -15.16
CA GLY A 88 21.01 -5.51 -14.25
C GLY A 88 19.85 -4.68 -14.76
N LYS A 89 19.83 -4.35 -16.06
CA LYS A 89 18.69 -3.68 -16.69
C LYS A 89 17.43 -4.55 -16.68
N ALA A 90 17.56 -5.83 -17.05
CA ALA A 90 16.45 -6.77 -17.15
C ALA A 90 15.76 -7.04 -15.80
N VAL A 91 16.52 -7.17 -14.70
CA VAL A 91 15.94 -7.47 -13.37
C VAL A 91 15.67 -6.23 -12.53
N ARG A 92 15.95 -5.03 -13.06
CA ARG A 92 15.68 -3.77 -12.37
C ARG A 92 14.19 -3.66 -12.06
N PRO A 93 13.80 -3.35 -10.81
CA PRO A 93 12.42 -3.10 -10.47
C PRO A 93 11.91 -1.82 -11.13
N LEU A 94 10.67 -1.84 -11.64
CA LEU A 94 9.96 -0.70 -12.21
C LEU A 94 9.45 0.27 -11.15
N TYR A 95 9.26 -0.23 -9.93
CA TYR A 95 8.85 0.51 -8.74
C TYR A 95 9.29 -0.26 -7.50
N LYS A 96 9.24 0.37 -6.32
CA LYS A 96 9.70 -0.27 -5.09
C LYS A 96 8.83 -1.48 -4.69
N PRO A 97 9.36 -2.70 -4.54
CA PRO A 97 8.54 -3.86 -4.16
C PRO A 97 7.99 -3.72 -2.74
N ALA A 98 6.74 -4.17 -2.53
CA ALA A 98 6.09 -4.13 -1.23
C ALA A 98 6.64 -5.18 -0.25
N ASP A 99 7.08 -6.36 -0.72
CA ASP A 99 7.43 -7.49 0.15
C ASP A 99 8.73 -8.18 -0.30
N SER A 100 9.86 -7.92 0.38
CA SER A 100 11.18 -8.40 -0.07
C SER A 100 11.58 -9.77 0.49
N GLU A 101 11.01 -10.21 1.63
CA GLU A 101 11.49 -11.41 2.33
C GLU A 101 10.99 -12.73 1.70
N ASP A 102 9.72 -12.79 1.28
CA ASP A 102 9.14 -13.96 0.61
C ASP A 102 9.81 -14.23 -0.76
N ILE A 103 10.23 -13.16 -1.44
CA ILE A 103 10.85 -13.20 -2.76
C ILE A 103 12.17 -14.00 -2.75
N ASP A 104 13.05 -13.72 -1.80
CA ASP A 104 14.39 -14.32 -1.78
C ASP A 104 14.36 -15.79 -1.36
N SER A 105 13.35 -16.19 -0.58
CA SER A 105 13.10 -17.59 -0.21
C SER A 105 12.77 -18.44 -1.45
N ALA A 106 11.94 -17.92 -2.37
CA ALA A 106 11.57 -18.63 -3.59
C ALA A 106 12.77 -18.83 -4.53
N SER A 107 13.63 -17.82 -4.67
CA SER A 107 14.85 -17.92 -5.47
C SER A 107 15.89 -18.85 -4.85
N SER A 108 15.97 -18.90 -3.52
CA SER A 108 16.83 -19.87 -2.81
C SER A 108 16.34 -21.30 -3.04
N ARG A 109 15.02 -21.50 -3.05
CA ARG A 109 14.41 -22.78 -3.41
C ARG A 109 14.78 -23.19 -4.84
N GLU A 110 14.72 -22.28 -5.81
CA GLU A 110 15.16 -22.56 -7.18
C GLU A 110 16.62 -23.04 -7.22
N GLY A 111 17.51 -22.35 -6.50
CA GLY A 111 18.91 -22.74 -6.37
C GLY A 111 19.10 -24.13 -5.75
N LEU A 112 18.29 -24.51 -4.77
CA LEU A 112 18.38 -25.83 -4.13
C LEU A 112 18.20 -26.99 -5.12
N PHE A 113 17.33 -26.81 -6.12
CA PHE A 113 17.03 -27.80 -7.14
C PHE A 113 17.84 -27.62 -8.44
N SER A 114 18.65 -26.56 -8.52
CA SER A 114 19.43 -26.25 -9.72
C SER A 114 20.58 -27.24 -9.94
N SER A 115 20.76 -27.65 -11.20
CA SER A 115 21.92 -28.45 -11.62
C SER A 115 23.26 -27.72 -11.37
N HIS A 116 23.25 -26.38 -11.37
CA HIS A 116 24.44 -25.56 -11.15
C HIS A 116 24.88 -25.53 -9.69
N ALA A 117 23.95 -25.64 -8.74
CA ALA A 117 24.25 -25.69 -7.31
C ALA A 117 24.45 -27.12 -6.78
N ARG A 118 23.99 -28.12 -7.52
CA ARG A 118 24.06 -29.54 -7.18
C ARG A 118 25.43 -30.00 -6.62
N PRO A 119 26.58 -29.64 -7.21
CA PRO A 119 27.89 -30.07 -6.68
C PRO A 119 28.20 -29.59 -5.26
N ILE A 120 27.58 -28.48 -4.83
CA ILE A 120 27.72 -27.89 -3.50
C ILE A 120 26.65 -28.46 -2.57
N VAL A 121 25.40 -28.53 -3.03
CA VAL A 121 24.26 -28.97 -2.22
C VAL A 121 24.34 -30.45 -1.86
N GLU A 122 24.72 -31.33 -2.78
CA GLU A 122 24.75 -32.79 -2.53
C GLU A 122 25.76 -33.23 -1.47
N GLN A 123 26.72 -32.37 -1.10
CA GLN A 123 27.64 -32.62 0.01
C GLN A 123 26.96 -32.49 1.38
N SER A 124 25.85 -31.74 1.46
CA SER A 124 25.18 -31.40 2.73
C SER A 124 23.73 -31.86 2.78
N LEU A 125 23.04 -31.95 1.63
CA LEU A 125 21.62 -32.29 1.54
C LEU A 125 21.37 -33.28 0.40
N ARG A 126 20.67 -34.37 0.72
CA ARG A 126 20.12 -35.32 -0.26
C ARG A 126 18.82 -34.79 -0.84
N VAL A 127 18.92 -34.03 -1.94
CA VAL A 127 17.78 -33.40 -2.61
C VAL A 127 16.71 -34.42 -3.01
N ASP A 128 17.12 -35.61 -3.45
CA ASP A 128 16.21 -36.71 -3.79
C ASP A 128 15.37 -37.22 -2.61
N LEU A 129 15.90 -37.16 -1.38
CA LEU A 129 15.14 -37.51 -0.18
C LEU A 129 14.25 -36.35 0.27
N PHE A 130 14.71 -35.12 0.08
CA PHE A 130 13.94 -33.91 0.37
C PHE A 130 12.68 -33.81 -0.49
N GLU A 131 12.78 -34.10 -1.80
CA GLU A 131 11.65 -34.09 -2.75
C GLU A 131 10.53 -35.09 -2.39
N ARG A 132 10.87 -36.15 -1.63
CA ARG A 132 9.90 -37.17 -1.21
C ARG A 132 9.07 -36.76 0.00
N LEU A 133 9.43 -35.67 0.67
CA LEU A 133 8.66 -35.16 1.80
C LEU A 133 7.35 -34.53 1.33
N PRO A 134 6.29 -34.52 2.16
CA PRO A 134 5.08 -33.75 1.87
C PRO A 134 5.40 -32.26 1.65
N ALA A 135 4.63 -31.60 0.78
CA ALA A 135 4.88 -30.21 0.39
C ALA A 135 4.90 -29.25 1.59
N GLU A 136 4.09 -29.54 2.61
CA GLU A 136 4.02 -28.78 3.86
C GLU A 136 5.34 -28.87 4.64
N ILE A 137 5.93 -30.06 4.70
CA ILE A 137 7.22 -30.28 5.38
C ILE A 137 8.36 -29.64 4.59
N GLN A 138 8.32 -29.74 3.26
CA GLN A 138 9.28 -29.05 2.41
C GLN A 138 9.22 -27.53 2.63
N ALA A 139 8.02 -26.95 2.68
CA ALA A 139 7.83 -25.53 2.93
C ALA A 139 8.37 -25.10 4.31
N ILE A 140 8.12 -25.90 5.35
CA ILE A 140 8.67 -25.64 6.69
C ILE A 140 10.21 -25.65 6.64
N ILE A 141 10.82 -26.68 6.05
CA ILE A 141 12.29 -26.77 5.96
C ILE A 141 12.87 -25.60 5.15
N LEU A 142 12.26 -25.24 4.02
CA LEU A 142 12.71 -24.12 3.20
C LEU A 142 12.66 -22.79 3.97
N SER A 143 11.66 -22.61 4.85
CA SER A 143 11.57 -21.43 5.70
C SER A 143 12.76 -21.30 6.67
N TYR A 144 13.38 -22.43 7.07
CA TYR A 144 14.59 -22.44 7.92
C TYR A 144 15.90 -22.31 7.14
N ILE A 145 15.92 -22.70 5.86
CA ILE A 145 17.08 -22.47 4.99
C ILE A 145 17.24 -20.96 4.73
N GLY A 146 16.11 -20.24 4.66
CA GLY A 146 16.06 -18.80 4.49
C GLY A 146 16.60 -18.33 3.13
N PRO A 147 16.71 -17.00 2.93
CA PRO A 147 17.38 -16.45 1.78
C PRO A 147 18.87 -16.82 1.82
N CYS A 148 19.32 -17.58 0.81
CA CYS A 148 20.65 -18.14 0.72
C CYS A 148 21.37 -17.61 -0.52
N TRP A 149 22.31 -16.69 -0.31
CA TRP A 149 22.93 -15.90 -1.38
C TRP A 149 23.55 -16.72 -2.51
N TYR A 150 24.20 -17.84 -2.22
CA TYR A 150 24.86 -18.65 -3.24
C TYR A 150 23.87 -19.53 -4.01
N LEU A 151 22.76 -19.93 -3.38
CA LEU A 151 21.67 -20.63 -4.06
C LEU A 151 20.96 -19.68 -5.03
N ILE A 152 20.69 -18.45 -4.61
CA ILE A 152 20.14 -17.39 -5.48
C ILE A 152 21.08 -17.17 -6.69
N LEU A 153 22.38 -17.01 -6.43
CA LEU A 153 23.38 -16.76 -7.46
C LEU A 153 23.44 -17.89 -8.49
N LEU A 154 23.65 -19.13 -8.03
CA LEU A 154 23.91 -20.28 -8.89
C LEU A 154 22.63 -20.84 -9.51
N GLY A 155 21.50 -20.72 -8.82
CA GLY A 155 20.19 -21.13 -9.30
C GLY A 155 19.62 -20.16 -10.32
N GLU A 156 19.32 -18.95 -9.86
CA GLU A 156 18.48 -18.00 -10.59
C GLU A 156 19.34 -17.04 -11.43
N SER A 157 20.26 -16.29 -10.82
CA SER A 157 21.02 -15.25 -11.52
C SER A 157 21.86 -15.82 -12.66
N ARG A 158 22.56 -16.93 -12.42
CA ARG A 158 23.31 -17.64 -13.46
C ARG A 158 22.42 -18.08 -14.62
N ARG A 159 21.34 -18.79 -14.34
CA ARG A 159 20.40 -19.29 -15.36
C ARG A 159 19.84 -18.14 -16.20
N LEU A 160 19.44 -17.04 -15.56
CA LEU A 160 18.91 -15.88 -16.26
C LEU A 160 19.95 -15.15 -17.13
N ILE A 161 21.21 -15.12 -16.70
CA ILE A 161 22.30 -14.58 -17.53
C ILE A 161 22.54 -15.46 -18.75
N GLU A 162 22.46 -16.79 -18.62
CA GLU A 162 22.56 -17.74 -19.74
C GLU A 162 21.39 -17.55 -20.73
N GLU A 163 20.15 -17.45 -20.22
CA GLU A 163 18.95 -17.15 -21.01
C GLU A 163 19.08 -15.83 -21.80
N LEU A 164 19.66 -14.79 -21.19
CA LEU A 164 19.84 -13.50 -21.83
C LEU A 164 20.87 -13.54 -22.97
N ARG A 165 21.92 -14.37 -22.86
CA ARG A 165 22.95 -14.55 -23.91
C ARG A 165 22.46 -15.36 -25.08
N ASN A 166 21.70 -16.42 -24.80
CA ASN A 166 21.19 -17.34 -25.81
C ASN A 166 20.24 -16.66 -26.81
N GLY A 167 19.95 -15.37 -26.60
CA GLY A 167 19.69 -14.46 -27.69
C GLY A 167 18.31 -14.65 -28.25
N ARG A 168 17.30 -14.14 -27.52
CA ARG A 168 15.95 -13.87 -28.07
C ARG A 168 15.92 -12.73 -29.10
N LYS A 169 17.09 -12.20 -29.51
CA LYS A 169 17.25 -11.07 -30.43
C LYS A 169 16.61 -11.26 -31.81
N SER A 170 16.15 -12.48 -32.16
CA SER A 170 15.50 -12.78 -33.44
C SER A 170 14.03 -13.18 -33.35
N ARG A 171 13.43 -13.30 -32.15
CA ARG A 171 12.08 -13.90 -31.98
C ARG A 171 10.99 -12.95 -31.51
N GLN A 172 11.37 -11.83 -30.91
CA GLN A 172 10.39 -10.88 -30.43
C GLN A 172 10.10 -9.88 -31.54
N SER A 173 8.95 -10.07 -32.20
CA SER A 173 8.35 -8.95 -32.90
C SER A 173 7.97 -7.90 -31.86
N GLU A 174 8.41 -6.65 -32.06
CA GLU A 174 8.01 -5.52 -31.21
C GLU A 174 6.51 -5.28 -31.29
N GLN A 175 5.83 -5.90 -32.26
CA GLN A 175 4.40 -5.80 -32.47
C GLN A 175 3.76 -7.17 -32.74
N PHE A 176 2.53 -7.37 -32.31
CA PHE A 176 1.74 -8.55 -32.67
C PHE A 176 0.29 -8.16 -32.95
N SER A 177 -0.42 -8.98 -33.73
CA SER A 177 -1.83 -8.81 -34.07
C SER A 177 -2.70 -9.79 -33.29
N LEU A 178 -3.89 -9.34 -32.89
CA LEU A 178 -4.91 -10.17 -32.25
C LEU A 178 -5.76 -10.97 -33.26
N GLU A 179 -5.57 -10.75 -34.57
CA GLU A 179 -6.24 -11.52 -35.63
C GLU A 179 -5.55 -12.87 -35.91
N LYS A 180 -4.28 -12.97 -35.51
CA LYS A 180 -3.48 -14.18 -35.63
C LYS A 180 -3.42 -14.88 -34.28
N GLU A 181 -3.07 -16.16 -34.30
CA GLU A 181 -2.75 -16.88 -33.06
C GLU A 181 -1.63 -16.14 -32.32
N VAL A 182 -1.77 -16.05 -31.00
CA VAL A 182 -0.81 -15.36 -30.13
C VAL A 182 -0.15 -16.41 -29.24
N TYR A 183 1.17 -16.50 -29.32
CA TYR A 183 1.98 -17.42 -28.55
C TYR A 183 2.74 -16.65 -27.47
N ILE A 184 2.66 -17.14 -26.23
CA ILE A 184 3.39 -16.58 -25.09
C ILE A 184 4.38 -17.59 -24.55
N SER A 185 5.55 -17.11 -24.13
CA SER A 185 6.52 -17.89 -23.38
C SER A 185 6.74 -17.28 -22.01
N ARG A 186 7.11 -18.12 -21.04
CA ARG A 186 7.23 -17.71 -19.64
C ARG A 186 8.62 -18.00 -19.10
N ILE A 187 9.06 -17.17 -18.14
CA ILE A 187 10.30 -17.37 -17.41
C ILE A 187 10.04 -17.23 -15.90
N PRO A 188 10.51 -18.18 -15.06
CA PRO A 188 10.42 -18.05 -13.62
C PRO A 188 11.48 -17.06 -13.09
N TYR A 189 11.07 -16.22 -12.14
CA TYR A 189 11.94 -15.32 -11.39
C TYR A 189 11.27 -14.95 -10.06
N GLN A 190 12.01 -14.93 -8.95
CA GLN A 190 11.49 -14.50 -7.64
C GLN A 190 10.21 -15.24 -7.19
N GLY A 191 10.08 -16.52 -7.55
CA GLY A 191 8.90 -17.34 -7.26
C GLY A 191 7.68 -17.08 -8.15
N ASN A 192 7.73 -16.08 -9.02
CA ASN A 192 6.68 -15.73 -9.97
C ASN A 192 7.00 -16.23 -11.39
N SER A 193 5.97 -16.32 -12.22
CA SER A 193 6.10 -16.63 -13.65
C SER A 193 5.80 -15.39 -14.48
N TYR A 194 6.80 -14.89 -15.21
CA TYR A 194 6.68 -13.69 -16.04
C TYR A 194 6.56 -14.04 -17.51
N ILE A 195 5.81 -13.21 -18.24
CA ILE A 195 5.78 -13.27 -19.70
C ILE A 195 7.11 -12.75 -20.23
N SER A 196 7.69 -13.56 -21.10
CA SER A 196 9.06 -13.41 -21.53
C SER A 196 9.14 -13.11 -23.03
N THR A 197 8.15 -13.56 -23.81
CA THR A 197 7.96 -13.23 -25.22
C THR A 197 6.48 -13.36 -25.58
N ILE A 198 6.03 -12.53 -26.53
CA ILE A 198 4.71 -12.58 -27.17
C ILE A 198 4.96 -12.51 -28.68
N CYS A 199 4.41 -13.43 -29.47
CA CYS A 199 4.60 -13.47 -30.93
C CYS A 199 3.41 -14.11 -31.64
N ASN A 200 3.26 -13.84 -32.94
CA ASN A 200 2.25 -14.50 -33.78
C ASN A 200 2.76 -15.77 -34.49
N GLU A 201 4.07 -16.00 -34.49
CA GLU A 201 4.67 -17.16 -35.14
C GLU A 201 4.96 -18.25 -34.11
N PRO A 202 4.58 -19.51 -34.37
CA PRO A 202 4.99 -20.63 -33.54
C PRO A 202 6.51 -20.80 -33.68
N PRO A 203 7.28 -20.90 -32.58
CA PRO A 203 8.71 -21.12 -32.67
C PRO A 203 9.05 -22.43 -33.36
N GLU A 204 10.15 -22.44 -34.13
CA GLU A 204 10.62 -23.65 -34.82
C GLU A 204 10.74 -24.84 -33.86
N PRO A 205 10.23 -26.03 -34.22
CA PRO A 205 10.33 -27.23 -33.40
C PRO A 205 11.79 -27.69 -33.32
N GLY A 206 12.34 -27.77 -32.10
CA GLY A 206 13.71 -28.28 -31.88
C GLY A 206 14.53 -27.58 -30.80
N LEU A 207 14.00 -26.54 -30.13
CA LEU A 207 14.64 -25.94 -28.96
C LEU A 207 14.02 -26.51 -27.68
N ASP A 208 14.66 -27.55 -27.16
CA ASP A 208 14.33 -28.17 -25.87
C ASP A 208 14.28 -27.08 -24.77
N GLY A 209 13.08 -26.84 -24.21
CA GLY A 209 12.92 -26.12 -22.94
C GLY A 209 11.89 -24.98 -22.91
N LEU A 210 11.47 -24.41 -24.04
CA LEU A 210 10.50 -23.31 -24.04
C LEU A 210 9.06 -23.86 -24.03
N LYS A 211 8.40 -23.83 -22.87
CA LYS A 211 6.96 -24.09 -22.77
C LYS A 211 6.20 -22.90 -23.35
N LEU A 212 5.69 -23.06 -24.56
CA LEU A 212 4.84 -22.08 -25.22
C LEU A 212 3.37 -22.36 -24.92
N GLU A 213 2.65 -21.28 -24.65
CA GLU A 213 1.22 -21.30 -24.42
C GLU A 213 0.56 -20.50 -25.54
N CYS A 214 -0.45 -21.08 -26.20
CA CYS A 214 -1.28 -20.35 -27.15
C CYS A 214 -2.36 -19.60 -26.36
N LEU A 215 -2.38 -18.28 -26.47
CA LEU A 215 -3.38 -17.42 -25.86
C LEU A 215 -4.70 -17.57 -26.63
N LYS A 216 -5.76 -17.97 -25.93
CA LYS A 216 -7.10 -18.05 -26.49
C LYS A 216 -7.70 -16.66 -26.55
N VAL A 217 -7.76 -16.09 -27.75
CA VAL A 217 -8.36 -14.78 -28.00
C VAL A 217 -9.81 -14.98 -28.48
N PRO A 218 -10.84 -14.61 -27.70
CA PRO A 218 -12.23 -14.75 -28.12
C PRO A 218 -12.59 -13.83 -29.29
N ASP A 219 -13.61 -14.20 -30.06
CA ASP A 219 -14.04 -13.39 -31.20
C ASP A 219 -14.65 -12.04 -30.79
N SER A 220 -15.40 -12.05 -29.70
CA SER A 220 -16.06 -10.89 -29.08
C SER A 220 -15.20 -10.23 -28.00
N LEU A 221 -13.88 -10.19 -28.18
CA LEU A 221 -12.97 -9.53 -27.25
C LEU A 221 -13.29 -8.03 -27.14
N SER A 222 -13.55 -7.55 -25.93
CA SER A 222 -13.82 -6.13 -25.67
C SER A 222 -12.66 -5.44 -24.96
N LYS A 223 -11.95 -6.16 -24.09
CA LYS A 223 -10.90 -5.59 -23.24
C LYS A 223 -9.83 -6.64 -22.94
N ILE A 224 -8.61 -6.21 -22.73
CA ILE A 224 -7.56 -7.07 -22.19
C ILE A 224 -7.08 -6.49 -20.86
N VAL A 225 -6.82 -7.41 -19.92
CA VAL A 225 -6.32 -7.12 -18.58
C VAL A 225 -4.93 -7.72 -18.45
N LEU A 226 -3.94 -6.89 -18.13
CA LEU A 226 -2.58 -7.31 -17.83
C LEU A 226 -2.39 -7.34 -16.33
N SER A 227 -1.96 -8.48 -15.80
CA SER A 227 -1.49 -8.54 -14.42
C SER A 227 0.01 -8.22 -14.38
N THR A 228 0.42 -7.29 -13.52
CA THR A 228 1.78 -6.75 -13.48
C THR A 228 2.30 -6.58 -12.05
N ASP A 229 3.63 -6.60 -11.90
CA ASP A 229 4.30 -6.22 -10.66
C ASP A 229 5.57 -5.38 -10.92
N HIS A 230 6.46 -5.28 -9.91
CA HIS A 230 7.69 -4.49 -10.01
C HIS A 230 8.68 -5.04 -11.04
N ILE A 231 8.51 -6.26 -11.55
CA ILE A 231 9.36 -6.84 -12.60
C ILE A 231 8.70 -6.78 -13.97
N GLY A 232 7.41 -7.02 -14.08
CA GLY A 232 6.74 -6.87 -15.38
C GLY A 232 5.44 -7.63 -15.48
N VAL A 233 5.09 -7.99 -16.71
CA VAL A 233 3.81 -8.63 -17.03
C VAL A 233 3.86 -10.10 -16.61
N ARG A 234 2.91 -10.51 -15.78
CA ARG A 234 2.72 -11.87 -15.29
C ARG A 234 1.66 -12.63 -16.08
N GLY A 235 0.60 -11.95 -16.51
CA GLY A 235 -0.54 -12.57 -17.17
C GLY A 235 -1.23 -11.64 -18.15
N ILE A 236 -1.95 -12.26 -19.09
CA ILE A 236 -2.83 -11.59 -20.05
C ILE A 236 -4.18 -12.29 -19.95
N GLN A 237 -5.22 -11.54 -19.66
CA GLN A 237 -6.59 -12.05 -19.61
C GLN A 237 -7.44 -11.32 -20.65
N CYS A 238 -8.15 -12.08 -21.48
CA CYS A 238 -9.07 -11.56 -22.48
C CYS A 238 -10.47 -11.47 -21.87
N VAL A 239 -11.07 -10.28 -21.88
CA VAL A 239 -12.40 -10.01 -21.34
C VAL A 239 -13.36 -9.76 -22.49
N VAL A 240 -14.53 -10.40 -22.40
CA VAL A 240 -15.66 -10.24 -23.31
C VAL A 240 -16.72 -9.40 -22.60
N GLU A 241 -17.40 -8.53 -23.33
CA GLU A 241 -18.48 -7.70 -22.80
C GLU A 241 -19.62 -8.57 -22.25
N GLY A 242 -20.15 -8.20 -21.08
CA GLY A 242 -21.14 -9.02 -20.35
C GLY A 242 -20.59 -10.34 -19.79
N GLY A 243 -19.30 -10.62 -19.94
CA GLY A 243 -18.64 -11.80 -19.39
C GLY A 243 -18.39 -11.74 -17.89
N THR A 244 -17.95 -12.86 -17.31
CA THR A 244 -17.53 -12.89 -15.91
C THR A 244 -16.29 -12.02 -15.69
N PRO A 245 -16.20 -11.27 -14.58
CA PRO A 245 -15.01 -10.49 -14.28
C PRO A 245 -13.75 -11.38 -14.19
N PRO A 246 -12.58 -10.88 -14.63
CA PRO A 246 -11.35 -11.66 -14.63
C PRO A 246 -10.91 -12.00 -13.20
N PRO A 247 -10.52 -13.25 -12.91
CA PRO A 247 -10.03 -13.64 -11.60
C PRO A 247 -8.71 -12.96 -11.24
N SER A 248 -8.51 -12.72 -9.95
CA SER A 248 -7.22 -12.29 -9.41
C SER A 248 -6.20 -13.42 -9.50
N ASP A 249 -5.00 -13.12 -9.99
CA ASP A 249 -3.87 -14.06 -10.03
C ASP A 249 -2.84 -13.80 -8.91
N GLY A 250 -3.20 -12.93 -7.96
CA GLY A 250 -2.35 -12.49 -6.86
C GLY A 250 -1.32 -11.43 -7.25
N SER A 251 -1.33 -10.92 -8.47
CA SER A 251 -0.53 -9.75 -8.86
C SER A 251 -1.00 -8.49 -8.12
N PRO A 252 -0.08 -7.59 -7.76
CA PRO A 252 -0.40 -6.37 -7.04
C PRO A 252 -1.13 -5.34 -7.91
N TRP A 253 -0.94 -5.38 -9.23
CA TRP A 253 -1.50 -4.37 -10.14
C TRP A 253 -2.05 -4.98 -11.43
N TYR A 254 -3.08 -4.34 -11.98
CA TYR A 254 -3.75 -4.71 -13.21
C TYR A 254 -3.88 -3.48 -14.12
N GLU A 255 -3.44 -3.61 -15.37
CA GLU A 255 -3.57 -2.58 -16.41
C GLU A 255 -4.66 -3.00 -17.40
N PHE A 256 -5.46 -2.04 -17.87
CA PHE A 256 -6.62 -2.29 -18.72
C PHE A 256 -6.49 -1.50 -20.01
N PHE A 257 -6.86 -2.12 -21.13
CA PHE A 257 -7.03 -1.44 -22.40
C PHE A 257 -8.19 -2.07 -23.14
N ASP A 258 -9.05 -1.21 -23.65
CA ASP A 258 -10.13 -1.63 -24.52
C ASP A 258 -9.55 -2.21 -25.81
N VAL A 259 -10.34 -2.98 -26.53
CA VAL A 259 -10.00 -3.48 -27.87
C VAL A 259 -11.17 -3.13 -28.77
N SER A 260 -11.12 -1.93 -29.34
CA SER A 260 -12.15 -1.45 -30.27
C SER A 260 -11.95 -2.00 -31.69
N ASP A 261 -10.69 -2.30 -32.06
CA ASP A 261 -10.33 -2.88 -33.35
C ASP A 261 -9.23 -3.94 -33.17
N ARG A 262 -9.52 -5.18 -33.58
CA ARG A 262 -8.59 -6.31 -33.49
C ARG A 262 -7.50 -6.28 -34.57
N SER A 263 -7.70 -5.51 -35.65
CA SER A 263 -6.72 -5.34 -36.72
C SER A 263 -5.53 -4.51 -36.27
N GLN A 264 -5.70 -3.70 -35.23
CA GLN A 264 -4.65 -2.87 -34.66
C GLN A 264 -3.54 -3.73 -34.05
N ALA A 265 -2.30 -3.46 -34.47
CA ALA A 265 -1.13 -4.09 -33.88
C ALA A 265 -0.87 -3.56 -32.46
N LEU A 266 -0.50 -4.46 -31.56
CA LEU A 266 -0.11 -4.14 -30.19
C LEU A 266 1.41 -4.17 -30.08
N HIS A 267 1.99 -3.12 -29.52
CA HIS A 267 3.42 -3.00 -29.25
C HIS A 267 3.78 -3.62 -27.90
N VAL A 268 4.85 -4.40 -27.86
CA VAL A 268 5.39 -5.05 -26.66
C VAL A 268 6.74 -4.44 -26.32
N ALA A 269 6.84 -3.82 -25.15
CA ALA A 269 8.09 -3.28 -24.64
C ALA A 269 8.79 -4.31 -23.74
N THR A 270 10.04 -4.65 -24.05
CA THR A 270 10.85 -5.59 -23.27
C THR A 270 12.21 -5.02 -22.90
N GLU A 271 12.75 -5.50 -21.79
CA GLU A 271 14.13 -5.21 -21.39
C GLU A 271 14.94 -6.51 -21.31
N GLY A 272 14.90 -7.31 -22.38
CA GLY A 272 15.64 -8.56 -22.48
C GLY A 272 14.85 -9.77 -22.00
N LEU A 273 14.75 -9.99 -20.69
CA LEU A 273 14.17 -11.23 -20.13
C LEU A 273 12.64 -11.19 -20.01
N PHE A 274 12.09 -10.02 -19.68
CA PHE A 274 10.69 -9.85 -19.31
C PHE A 274 10.00 -8.84 -20.20
N VAL A 275 8.72 -9.11 -20.49
CA VAL A 275 7.81 -8.11 -21.01
C VAL A 275 7.49 -7.12 -19.90
N ARG A 276 7.78 -5.84 -20.15
CA ARG A 276 7.58 -4.76 -19.18
C ARG A 276 6.23 -4.07 -19.35
N LYS A 277 5.80 -3.89 -20.60
CA LYS A 277 4.55 -3.20 -20.93
C LYS A 277 4.03 -3.65 -22.29
N MET A 278 2.72 -3.54 -22.47
CA MET A 278 2.07 -3.69 -23.76
C MET A 278 1.20 -2.46 -24.01
N ARG A 279 1.19 -1.94 -25.23
CA ARG A 279 0.45 -0.72 -25.60
C ARG A 279 -0.05 -0.79 -27.03
N ARG A 280 -1.09 -0.02 -27.35
CA ARG A 280 -1.53 0.14 -28.74
C ARG A 280 -0.50 0.92 -29.56
N VAL A 281 -0.42 0.61 -30.86
CA VAL A 281 0.31 1.42 -31.83
C VAL A 281 -0.66 2.49 -32.34
N GLU A 282 -0.71 3.65 -31.70
CA GLU A 282 -1.43 4.84 -32.20
C GLU A 282 -0.42 5.92 -32.61
N GLY A 283 -0.79 6.71 -33.63
CA GLY A 283 0.07 7.74 -34.20
C GLY A 283 0.29 8.90 -33.24
N GLU A 284 1.55 9.12 -32.87
CA GLU A 284 2.17 10.31 -32.24
C GLU A 284 1.54 11.00 -31.01
N GLU A 285 0.35 10.67 -30.54
CA GLU A 285 -0.15 11.16 -29.24
C GLU A 285 0.10 10.13 -28.13
N ILE A 286 1.06 10.46 -27.26
CA ILE A 286 1.33 9.77 -26.00
C ILE A 286 0.13 10.05 -25.08
N HIS A 287 -0.99 9.35 -25.29
CA HIS A 287 -2.10 9.42 -24.35
C HIS A 287 -1.67 8.80 -23.01
N ASN A 288 -1.99 9.54 -21.95
CA ASN A 288 -1.69 9.25 -20.55
C ASN A 288 -1.84 7.76 -20.21
N ASP A 289 -0.82 7.22 -19.54
CA ASP A 289 -0.86 5.88 -18.95
C ASP A 289 -2.16 5.71 -18.15
N SER A 290 -3.03 4.79 -18.57
CA SER A 290 -4.23 4.44 -17.82
C SER A 290 -3.83 4.02 -16.39
N PRO A 291 -4.65 4.33 -15.37
CA PRO A 291 -4.33 3.94 -14.02
C PRO A 291 -4.25 2.42 -13.92
N LEU A 292 -3.25 1.92 -13.20
CA LEU A 292 -3.21 0.53 -12.78
C LEU A 292 -4.09 0.36 -11.54
N TRP A 293 -4.77 -0.77 -11.42
CA TRP A 293 -5.64 -1.07 -10.29
C TRP A 293 -5.11 -2.23 -9.47
N SER A 294 -5.32 -2.21 -8.16
CA SER A 294 -5.00 -3.34 -7.28
C SER A 294 -5.93 -4.55 -7.47
N THR A 295 -7.05 -4.34 -8.18
CA THR A 295 -8.08 -5.32 -8.49
C THR A 295 -8.19 -5.56 -9.99
N PRO A 296 -8.41 -6.81 -10.44
CA PRO A 296 -8.68 -7.11 -11.84
C PRO A 296 -10.08 -6.63 -12.29
N SER A 297 -10.92 -6.18 -11.36
CA SER A 297 -12.30 -5.74 -11.62
C SER A 297 -12.51 -4.36 -10.98
N PRO A 298 -11.97 -3.29 -11.59
CA PRO A 298 -12.09 -1.94 -11.06
C PRO A 298 -13.56 -1.50 -11.06
N PRO A 299 -13.99 -0.73 -10.05
CA PRO A 299 -15.37 -0.29 -9.97
C PRO A 299 -15.68 0.76 -11.04
N ALA A 300 -16.96 0.87 -11.40
CA ALA A 300 -17.46 2.04 -12.08
C ALA A 300 -17.63 3.20 -11.08
N PHE A 301 -17.24 4.41 -11.48
CA PHE A 301 -17.40 5.62 -10.68
C PHE A 301 -17.59 6.82 -11.61
N GLN A 302 -18.17 7.89 -11.08
CA GLN A 302 -18.36 9.12 -11.86
C GLN A 302 -17.09 9.97 -11.78
N PRO A 303 -16.69 10.66 -12.87
CA PRO A 303 -15.49 11.50 -12.87
C PRO A 303 -15.48 12.59 -11.79
N TRP A 304 -16.66 13.10 -11.39
CA TRP A 304 -16.77 14.11 -10.33
C TRP A 304 -16.65 13.55 -8.91
N ASN A 305 -16.67 12.21 -8.74
CA ASN A 305 -16.44 11.57 -7.44
C ASN A 305 -14.94 11.39 -7.14
N VAL A 306 -14.06 12.00 -7.92
CA VAL A 306 -12.60 11.90 -7.78
C VAL A 306 -11.97 13.27 -7.53
N TYR A 307 -11.07 13.27 -6.56
CA TYR A 307 -10.12 14.33 -6.30
C TYR A 307 -8.71 13.80 -6.59
N ASP A 308 -7.98 14.47 -7.47
CA ASP A 308 -6.58 14.15 -7.79
C ASP A 308 -5.71 15.42 -7.75
N ASP A 309 -4.71 15.42 -6.89
CA ASP A 309 -3.75 16.52 -6.75
C ASP A 309 -2.45 16.30 -7.55
N ARG A 310 -2.07 15.04 -7.80
CA ARG A 310 -0.70 14.67 -8.21
C ARG A 310 -0.61 13.55 -9.25
N GLY A 311 -1.70 13.18 -9.90
CA GLY A 311 -1.73 12.13 -10.91
C GLY A 311 -1.58 10.75 -10.30
N GLY A 312 -2.64 10.23 -9.67
CA GLY A 312 -2.68 8.87 -9.14
C GLY A 312 -2.47 7.82 -10.26
N ARG A 313 -1.36 7.05 -10.21
CA ARG A 313 -1.05 6.03 -11.24
C ARG A 313 -1.44 4.61 -10.85
N ARG A 314 -1.41 4.30 -9.56
CA ARG A 314 -1.74 2.98 -9.02
C ARG A 314 -2.83 3.14 -7.98
N LEU A 315 -4.02 2.65 -8.31
CA LEU A 315 -5.24 2.86 -7.56
C LEU A 315 -5.65 1.58 -6.85
N ASP A 316 -6.01 1.71 -5.59
CA ASP A 316 -6.62 0.67 -4.78
C ASP A 316 -8.10 0.95 -4.61
N TYR A 317 -8.91 -0.11 -4.55
CA TYR A 317 -10.34 -0.01 -4.30
C TYR A 317 -10.71 -0.73 -3.01
N VAL A 318 -11.35 0.01 -2.11
CA VAL A 318 -11.83 -0.45 -0.81
C VAL A 318 -13.35 -0.53 -0.87
N SER A 319 -13.89 -1.73 -1.04
CA SER A 319 -15.34 -1.96 -1.03
C SER A 319 -15.91 -1.96 0.38
N LEU A 320 -17.07 -1.32 0.56
CA LEU A 320 -17.88 -1.35 1.79
C LEU A 320 -19.10 -2.27 1.66
N ASP A 321 -19.33 -2.86 0.49
CA ASP A 321 -20.47 -3.76 0.21
C ASP A 321 -20.17 -5.22 0.57
N GLU A 322 -18.93 -5.54 0.95
CA GLU A 322 -18.56 -6.88 1.39
C GLU A 322 -19.27 -7.28 2.69
N GLU A 323 -19.66 -8.55 2.80
CA GLU A 323 -20.31 -9.05 4.00
C GLU A 323 -19.34 -9.02 5.19
N GLY A 324 -19.82 -8.51 6.33
CA GLY A 324 -19.04 -8.49 7.57
C GLY A 324 -18.05 -7.34 7.70
N ILE A 325 -18.12 -6.30 6.85
CA ILE A 325 -17.41 -5.04 7.11
C ILE A 325 -17.91 -4.43 8.43
N GLN A 326 -16.98 -4.23 9.37
CA GLN A 326 -17.22 -3.68 10.72
C GLN A 326 -16.82 -2.20 10.81
N GLY A 327 -16.06 -1.68 9.84
CA GLY A 327 -15.66 -0.29 9.83
C GLY A 327 -14.53 0.03 8.87
N LEU A 328 -14.08 1.29 8.90
CA LEU A 328 -12.99 1.79 8.09
C LEU A 328 -11.75 1.99 8.97
N VAL A 329 -10.60 1.45 8.55
CA VAL A 329 -9.30 1.76 9.13
C VAL A 329 -8.56 2.69 8.19
N VAL A 330 -8.10 3.82 8.71
CA VAL A 330 -7.29 4.79 7.98
C VAL A 330 -5.95 4.92 8.69
N CYS A 331 -4.89 4.61 7.95
CA CYS A 331 -3.52 4.82 8.34
C CYS A 331 -3.14 6.27 8.02
N CYS A 332 -2.63 7.00 9.01
CA CYS A 332 -2.24 8.39 8.87
C CYS A 332 -0.76 8.56 9.22
N TYR A 333 -0.07 9.43 8.49
CA TYR A 333 1.34 9.72 8.69
C TYR A 333 1.58 11.22 8.68
N GLY A 334 2.15 11.75 9.76
CA GLY A 334 2.42 13.18 9.90
C GLY A 334 1.14 13.99 9.70
N VAL A 335 1.01 14.61 8.52
CA VAL A 335 -0.12 15.45 8.13
C VAL A 335 -0.97 14.91 6.96
N ALA A 336 -0.81 13.63 6.61
CA ALA A 336 -1.47 13.01 5.46
C ALA A 336 -2.08 11.65 5.77
N ASN A 337 -2.99 11.21 4.91
CA ASN A 337 -3.42 9.81 4.87
C ASN A 337 -2.37 8.96 4.14
N GLY A 338 -2.07 7.77 4.66
CA GLY A 338 -1.13 6.80 4.07
C GLY A 338 -1.85 5.65 3.36
N GLY A 339 -2.97 5.17 3.88
CA GLY A 339 -3.73 4.06 3.29
C GLY A 339 -5.08 3.83 3.98
N LEU A 340 -6.03 3.22 3.29
CA LEU A 340 -7.35 2.86 3.83
C LEU A 340 -7.57 1.35 3.74
N PHE A 341 -8.42 0.83 4.60
CA PHE A 341 -8.81 -0.58 4.60
C PHE A 341 -10.22 -0.75 5.17
N ALA A 342 -11.08 -1.51 4.50
CA ALA A 342 -12.39 -1.92 5.02
C ALA A 342 -12.19 -3.10 5.98
N PHE A 343 -12.35 -2.84 7.27
CA PHE A 343 -12.04 -3.80 8.32
C PHE A 343 -13.20 -4.77 8.55
N SER A 344 -12.97 -6.06 8.34
CA SER A 344 -13.89 -7.16 8.64
C SER A 344 -13.34 -8.14 9.69
N GLY A 345 -12.26 -7.77 10.38
CA GLY A 345 -11.54 -8.60 11.34
C GLY A 345 -10.06 -8.80 10.98
N VAL A 346 -9.33 -9.48 11.88
CA VAL A 346 -7.88 -9.73 11.74
C VAL A 346 -7.61 -10.84 10.72
N SER A 347 -7.79 -10.51 9.44
CA SER A 347 -7.63 -11.38 8.29
C SER A 347 -6.19 -11.33 7.73
N LYS A 348 -5.84 -12.27 6.83
CA LYS A 348 -4.55 -12.22 6.11
C LYS A 348 -4.40 -10.92 5.29
N PRO A 349 -5.41 -10.45 4.53
CA PRO A 349 -5.37 -9.13 3.88
C PRO A 349 -5.10 -7.98 4.84
N PHE A 350 -5.77 -7.96 6.01
CA PHE A 350 -5.55 -6.90 7.00
C PHE A 350 -4.10 -6.89 7.52
N LYS A 351 -3.54 -8.06 7.85
CA LYS A 351 -2.13 -8.15 8.28
C LYS A 351 -1.17 -7.65 7.19
N ARG A 352 -1.41 -8.01 5.92
CA ARG A 352 -0.61 -7.52 4.79
C ARG A 352 -0.70 -6.00 4.64
N PHE A 353 -1.89 -5.43 4.81
CA PHE A 353 -2.09 -3.98 4.81
C PHE A 353 -1.27 -3.30 5.91
N VAL A 354 -1.34 -3.81 7.16
CA VAL A 354 -0.56 -3.28 8.28
C VAL A 354 0.95 -3.33 8.00
N THR A 355 1.46 -4.49 7.56
CA THR A 355 2.87 -4.66 7.21
C THR A 355 3.30 -3.72 6.08
N SER A 356 2.48 -3.57 5.04
CA SER A 356 2.76 -2.67 3.91
C SER A 356 2.87 -1.21 4.36
N MET A 357 1.94 -0.74 5.21
CA MET A 357 1.98 0.61 5.77
C MET A 357 3.25 0.84 6.61
N GLN A 358 3.61 -0.12 7.46
CA GLN A 358 4.83 -0.06 8.29
C GLN A 358 6.13 -0.06 7.45
N GLN A 359 6.16 -0.76 6.31
CA GLN A 359 7.32 -0.82 5.43
C GLN A 359 7.48 0.40 4.51
N ASN A 360 6.35 0.96 4.05
CA ASN A 360 6.31 2.12 3.16
C ASN A 360 6.60 3.43 3.90
N ILE A 361 6.09 3.57 5.13
CA ILE A 361 6.20 4.78 5.94
C ILE A 361 7.42 4.63 6.88
N ARG A 362 8.59 5.07 6.40
CA ARG A 362 9.89 4.79 7.07
C ARG A 362 10.36 5.86 8.05
N THR A 363 9.76 7.05 8.06
CA THR A 363 10.40 8.27 8.59
C THR A 363 9.65 8.96 9.73
N GLY A 364 8.61 8.35 10.32
CA GLY A 364 7.94 8.90 11.49
C GLY A 364 6.78 8.04 12.01
N PRO A 365 6.04 8.51 13.02
CA PRO A 365 4.97 7.74 13.67
C PRO A 365 3.79 7.53 12.72
N ILE A 366 3.20 6.35 12.78
CA ILE A 366 1.96 6.00 12.09
C ILE A 366 0.82 6.10 13.10
N PHE A 367 -0.24 6.80 12.75
CA PHE A 367 -1.46 6.87 13.53
C PHE A 367 -2.55 6.01 12.88
N TRP A 368 -3.25 5.23 13.71
CA TRP A 368 -4.29 4.30 13.24
C TRP A 368 -5.66 4.77 13.69
N MET A 369 -6.46 5.28 12.74
CA MET A 369 -7.82 5.74 12.99
C MET A 369 -8.79 4.66 12.54
N TYR A 370 -9.51 4.05 13.48
CA TYR A 370 -10.59 3.12 13.18
C TYR A 370 -11.92 3.84 13.37
N PHE A 371 -12.80 3.75 12.39
CA PHE A 371 -14.16 4.24 12.44
C PHE A 371 -15.13 3.07 12.28
N PRO A 372 -15.77 2.59 13.36
CA PRO A 372 -16.74 1.49 13.26
C PRO A 372 -17.94 1.96 12.44
N ILE A 373 -18.42 1.12 11.51
CA ILE A 373 -19.67 1.36 10.78
C ILE A 373 -20.73 0.47 11.41
N ASN A 374 -21.76 1.07 12.02
CA ASN A 374 -22.76 0.33 12.77
C ASN A 374 -23.81 -0.32 11.86
N ASP A 375 -24.53 -1.30 12.39
CA ASP A 375 -25.66 -1.93 11.68
C ASP A 375 -26.68 -0.87 11.24
N GLY A 376 -26.98 -0.85 9.94
CA GLY A 376 -27.89 0.11 9.31
C GLY A 376 -27.29 1.51 9.09
N GLU A 377 -26.04 1.74 9.48
CA GLU A 377 -25.31 2.98 9.21
C GLU A 377 -24.60 2.90 7.86
N GLN A 378 -24.68 3.98 7.09
CA GLN A 378 -24.00 4.10 5.80
C GLN A 378 -23.25 5.42 5.75
N ILE A 379 -22.19 5.48 4.94
CA ILE A 379 -21.49 6.74 4.67
C ILE A 379 -22.29 7.46 3.57
N GLU A 380 -22.80 8.64 3.87
CA GLU A 380 -23.66 9.41 2.96
C GLU A 380 -22.93 10.54 2.25
N ALA A 381 -21.81 11.01 2.80
CA ALA A 381 -21.03 12.07 2.20
C ALA A 381 -19.56 12.01 2.61
N ALA A 382 -18.70 12.53 1.74
CA ALA A 382 -17.28 12.67 2.00
C ALA A 382 -16.70 13.91 1.32
N TRP A 383 -15.62 14.42 1.92
CA TRP A 383 -14.89 15.59 1.45
C TRP A 383 -13.40 15.34 1.53
N VAL A 384 -12.65 16.02 0.65
CA VAL A 384 -11.22 16.24 0.83
C VAL A 384 -11.01 17.57 1.51
N ARG A 385 -10.32 17.56 2.65
CA ARG A 385 -9.92 18.77 3.36
C ARG A 385 -8.49 19.18 2.98
N LYS A 386 -8.31 20.45 2.61
CA LYS A 386 -7.01 21.09 2.38
C LYS A 386 -6.95 22.46 3.05
N ILE A 387 -5.77 23.07 3.15
CA ILE A 387 -5.63 24.48 3.53
C ILE A 387 -5.57 25.35 2.27
N LYS A 388 -6.52 26.27 2.13
CA LYS A 388 -6.61 27.19 0.99
C LYS A 388 -5.32 28.01 0.82
N GLY A 389 -4.76 27.98 -0.38
CA GLY A 389 -3.61 28.80 -0.78
C GLY A 389 -2.26 28.37 -0.19
N LEU A 390 -2.17 27.20 0.47
CA LEU A 390 -0.91 26.57 0.83
C LEU A 390 -0.60 25.41 -0.12
N TYR A 391 0.68 25.10 -0.27
CA TYR A 391 1.20 24.01 -1.10
C TYR A 391 2.17 23.14 -0.27
N GLY A 392 2.45 21.92 -0.75
CA GLY A 392 3.36 20.98 -0.10
C GLY A 392 2.67 20.18 1.02
N GLN A 393 3.43 19.72 2.02
CA GLN A 393 2.91 18.83 3.07
C GLN A 393 1.71 19.43 3.83
N MET A 394 1.68 20.74 4.02
CA MET A 394 0.57 21.45 4.69
C MET A 394 -0.72 21.51 3.86
N SER A 395 -0.67 21.10 2.60
CA SER A 395 -1.83 20.98 1.72
C SER A 395 -2.13 19.53 1.35
N ASN A 396 -1.63 18.55 2.10
CA ASN A 396 -1.95 17.16 1.80
C ASN A 396 -3.45 16.90 1.97
N PRO A 397 -4.09 16.19 1.02
CA PRO A 397 -5.52 15.93 1.10
C PRO A 397 -5.82 15.01 2.28
N VAL A 398 -6.81 15.38 3.09
CA VAL A 398 -7.30 14.58 4.21
C VAL A 398 -8.75 14.17 3.96
N LEU A 399 -9.06 12.89 4.16
CA LEU A 399 -10.43 12.38 4.05
C LEU A 399 -11.28 12.82 5.25
N VAL A 400 -12.46 13.35 4.96
CA VAL A 400 -13.53 13.62 5.92
C VAL A 400 -14.79 12.89 5.47
N ILE A 401 -15.47 12.22 6.39
CA ILE A 401 -16.72 11.48 6.10
C ILE A 401 -17.87 11.93 7.00
N LYS A 402 -19.09 11.71 6.52
CA LYS A 402 -20.33 11.83 7.29
C LYS A 402 -21.24 10.63 7.03
N THR A 403 -21.90 10.15 8.08
CA THR A 403 -22.79 8.98 8.01
C THR A 403 -24.27 9.34 8.13
N THR A 404 -25.14 8.41 7.76
CA THR A 404 -26.60 8.51 7.91
C THR A 404 -27.06 8.61 9.36
N PHE A 405 -26.20 8.26 10.32
CA PHE A 405 -26.45 8.49 11.76
C PHE A 405 -26.00 9.86 12.24
N GLY A 406 -25.54 10.73 11.33
CA GLY A 406 -25.09 12.09 11.62
C GLY A 406 -23.71 12.16 12.26
N ARG A 407 -22.93 11.06 12.27
CA ARG A 407 -21.56 11.06 12.77
C ARG A 407 -20.61 11.59 11.70
N THR A 408 -19.56 12.28 12.14
CA THR A 408 -18.48 12.79 11.28
C THR A 408 -17.15 12.24 11.74
N ALA A 409 -16.21 12.06 10.80
CA ALA A 409 -14.84 11.72 11.13
C ALA A 409 -13.86 12.41 10.17
N THR A 410 -12.82 13.00 10.74
CA THR A 410 -11.69 13.57 9.99
C THR A 410 -10.48 12.67 10.19
N PHE A 411 -10.01 12.03 9.11
CA PHE A 411 -8.90 11.09 9.19
C PHE A 411 -7.53 11.78 9.07
N GLY A 412 -7.33 12.93 9.71
CA GLY A 412 -6.08 13.66 9.60
C GLY A 412 -5.91 14.66 10.73
N PRO A 413 -4.77 15.37 10.77
CA PRO A 413 -4.51 16.30 11.85
C PRO A 413 -5.47 17.49 11.80
N TYR A 414 -5.94 17.90 12.96
CA TYR A 414 -6.73 19.10 13.13
C TYR A 414 -5.81 20.31 13.10
N HIS A 415 -6.10 21.20 12.16
CA HIS A 415 -5.39 22.48 12.11
C HIS A 415 -5.76 23.31 13.34
N ARG A 416 -4.76 24.07 13.81
CA ARG A 416 -4.95 25.09 14.84
C ARG A 416 -6.05 26.05 14.41
N GLU A 417 -6.72 26.66 15.39
CA GLU A 417 -7.87 27.53 15.16
C GLU A 417 -7.61 28.66 14.14
N ASP A 418 -6.38 29.19 14.11
CA ASP A 418 -5.95 30.24 13.17
C ASP A 418 -5.86 29.77 11.71
N TYR A 419 -5.60 28.48 11.49
CA TYR A 419 -5.58 27.85 10.17
C TYR A 419 -6.90 27.20 9.80
N ARG A 420 -7.70 26.74 10.77
CA ARG A 420 -8.98 26.07 10.53
C ARG A 420 -9.97 26.92 9.72
N ARG A 421 -9.92 28.24 9.87
CA ARG A 421 -10.72 29.19 9.05
C ARG A 421 -10.32 29.23 7.58
N LYS A 422 -9.18 28.65 7.23
CA LYS A 422 -8.66 28.52 5.86
C LYS A 422 -8.85 27.11 5.32
N ASP A 423 -9.48 26.21 6.07
CA ASP A 423 -9.80 24.87 5.58
C ASP A 423 -10.79 24.98 4.42
N GLU A 424 -10.44 24.31 3.34
CA GLU A 424 -11.26 24.11 2.17
C GLU A 424 -11.72 22.66 2.17
N LEU A 425 -13.04 22.46 2.12
CA LEU A 425 -13.68 21.16 2.05
C LEU A 425 -14.23 20.97 0.64
N ILE A 426 -13.57 20.12 -0.12
CA ILE A 426 -13.92 19.79 -1.50
C ILE A 426 -14.84 18.58 -1.46
N PRO A 427 -16.14 18.70 -1.81
CA PRO A 427 -17.05 17.57 -1.79
C PRO A 427 -16.67 16.54 -2.85
N LEU A 428 -16.72 15.26 -2.49
CA LEU A 428 -16.49 14.14 -3.40
C LEU A 428 -17.80 13.53 -3.93
N VAL A 429 -18.95 14.11 -3.59
CA VAL A 429 -20.29 13.65 -3.95
C VAL A 429 -21.19 14.84 -4.25
N LYS A 430 -22.20 14.62 -5.10
CA LYS A 430 -23.29 15.55 -5.40
C LYS A 430 -24.60 15.08 -4.77
N ASP A 431 -25.61 15.95 -4.72
CA ASP A 431 -26.93 15.62 -4.15
C ASP A 431 -27.65 14.49 -4.91
N SER A 432 -27.29 14.26 -6.18
CA SER A 432 -27.80 13.17 -7.01
C SER A 432 -27.15 11.81 -6.72
N ASP A 433 -26.00 11.80 -6.06
CA ASP A 433 -25.28 10.56 -5.77
C ASP A 433 -25.95 9.82 -4.60
N GLY A 434 -25.99 8.49 -4.62
CA GLY A 434 -26.46 7.70 -3.48
C GLY A 434 -25.44 7.59 -2.37
N THR A 435 -25.69 6.70 -1.40
CA THR A 435 -24.74 6.41 -0.33
C THR A 435 -23.44 5.84 -0.88
N ILE A 436 -22.32 6.16 -0.27
CA ILE A 436 -21.00 5.68 -0.66
C ILE A 436 -20.91 4.16 -0.44
N SER A 437 -20.49 3.44 -1.48
CA SER A 437 -20.26 1.98 -1.50
C SER A 437 -18.79 1.58 -1.43
N GLY A 438 -17.86 2.51 -1.66
CA GLY A 438 -16.44 2.22 -1.62
C GLY A 438 -15.56 3.44 -1.85
N PHE A 439 -14.26 3.26 -1.57
CA PHE A 439 -13.24 4.29 -1.70
C PHE A 439 -12.18 3.86 -2.72
N ILE A 440 -11.69 4.82 -3.50
CA ILE A 440 -10.56 4.66 -4.41
C ILE A 440 -9.42 5.53 -3.88
N HIS A 441 -8.20 5.00 -3.81
CA HIS A 441 -7.04 5.80 -3.40
C HIS A 441 -5.71 5.27 -3.94
N ASP A 442 -4.66 6.08 -3.89
CA ASP A 442 -3.30 5.69 -4.34
C ASP A 442 -2.33 5.37 -3.19
N GLY A 443 -2.82 5.20 -1.97
CA GLY A 443 -1.99 4.93 -0.77
C GLY A 443 -1.21 3.61 -0.76
N LEU A 444 -1.59 2.63 -1.59
CA LEU A 444 -0.81 1.39 -1.76
C LEU A 444 0.28 1.50 -2.83
N ASP A 445 0.38 2.65 -3.53
CA ASP A 445 1.48 2.92 -4.45
C ASP A 445 2.79 3.11 -3.66
N THR A 446 3.68 2.13 -3.76
CA THR A 446 4.96 2.09 -3.05
C THR A 446 5.95 3.19 -3.47
N ASP A 447 5.72 3.84 -4.61
CA ASP A 447 6.47 5.02 -5.05
C ASP A 447 5.96 6.30 -4.39
N LYS A 448 4.79 6.25 -3.72
CA LYS A 448 4.22 7.33 -2.93
C LYS A 448 4.35 7.02 -1.44
N HIS A 449 4.36 8.09 -0.64
CA HIS A 449 4.40 7.99 0.83
C HIS A 449 3.08 8.42 1.49
N GLU A 450 2.18 8.99 0.69
CA GLU A 450 0.94 9.59 1.14
C GLU A 450 -0.07 9.53 -0.01
N ILE A 451 -1.35 9.44 0.37
CA ILE A 451 -2.46 9.51 -0.55
C ILE A 451 -2.50 10.90 -1.17
N SER A 452 -2.62 10.93 -2.49
CA SER A 452 -2.80 12.15 -3.26
C SER A 452 -4.06 12.14 -4.13
N LEU A 453 -4.69 10.98 -4.26
CA LEU A 453 -5.95 10.79 -4.96
C LEU A 453 -6.96 10.13 -4.03
N PHE A 454 -8.16 10.71 -3.96
CA PHE A 454 -9.34 10.10 -3.36
C PHE A 454 -10.44 10.01 -4.40
N GLY A 455 -11.02 8.83 -4.57
CA GLY A 455 -12.24 8.63 -5.34
C GLY A 455 -13.28 7.87 -4.54
N LEU A 456 -14.51 7.87 -5.01
CA LEU A 456 -15.62 7.15 -4.37
C LEU A 456 -16.44 6.40 -5.41
N THR A 457 -17.05 5.32 -4.96
CA THR A 457 -18.17 4.68 -5.64
C THR A 457 -19.43 4.91 -4.82
N CYS A 458 -20.56 5.07 -5.49
CA CYS A 458 -21.85 5.27 -4.84
C CYS A 458 -22.82 4.16 -5.24
N ARG A 459 -23.74 3.80 -4.35
CA ARG A 459 -24.88 2.96 -4.69
C ARG A 459 -25.84 3.79 -5.53
N ASN A 460 -26.35 3.24 -6.63
CA ASN A 460 -27.39 3.93 -7.40
C ASN A 460 -28.63 4.11 -6.51
N GLN A 461 -29.22 5.30 -6.51
CA GLN A 461 -30.45 5.56 -5.75
C GLN A 461 -31.66 4.79 -6.32
N ASP A 462 -31.53 4.24 -7.53
CA ASP A 462 -32.59 3.53 -8.22
C ASP A 462 -32.45 2.02 -8.05
N GLY A 463 -33.26 1.46 -7.15
CA GLY A 463 -33.64 0.05 -7.16
C GLY A 463 -34.56 -0.30 -8.33
N ASN A 464 -34.24 0.17 -9.55
CA ASN A 464 -34.95 -0.18 -10.77
C ASN A 464 -33.95 -0.84 -11.73
N ASP A 465 -33.71 -2.11 -11.44
CA ASP A 465 -33.11 -3.07 -12.35
C ASP A 465 -34.09 -3.31 -13.51
N ASN A 466 -34.16 -2.35 -14.43
CA ASN A 466 -34.79 -2.50 -15.73
C ASN A 466 -33.75 -2.06 -16.76
N GLY A 467 -33.16 -3.05 -17.42
CA GLY A 467 -32.26 -2.84 -18.54
C GLY A 467 -32.94 -1.96 -19.59
N ASN A 468 -32.40 -0.76 -19.79
CA ASN A 468 -32.65 0.01 -20.98
C ASN A 468 -31.35 0.05 -21.77
N ASP A 469 -31.36 -0.79 -22.81
CA ASP A 469 -30.53 -0.73 -24.01
C ASP A 469 -30.26 0.72 -24.44
N PRO A 470 -29.01 1.12 -24.74
CA PRO A 470 -28.76 2.33 -25.50
C PRO A 470 -28.80 1.98 -26.99
N SER A 471 -30.00 1.84 -27.54
CA SER A 471 -30.22 1.93 -28.98
C SER A 471 -31.30 2.96 -29.24
N ASP A 472 -30.89 4.20 -29.50
CA ASP A 472 -31.53 5.00 -30.55
C ASP A 472 -30.58 6.11 -30.99
N ASP A 473 -30.05 5.91 -32.19
CA ASP A 473 -29.38 6.89 -33.03
C ASP A 473 -30.34 8.05 -33.32
N HIS A 474 -29.96 9.26 -32.91
CA HIS A 474 -30.27 10.45 -33.69
C HIS A 474 -29.05 11.36 -33.78
N HIS A 475 -28.46 11.36 -34.98
CA HIS A 475 -27.64 12.43 -35.52
C HIS A 475 -28.29 13.80 -35.25
N ASP A 476 -27.56 14.68 -34.57
CA ASP A 476 -27.51 16.09 -34.93
C ASP A 476 -26.19 16.70 -34.46
N ASP A 477 -25.40 17.11 -35.45
CA ASP A 477 -24.14 17.84 -35.32
C ASP A 477 -24.42 19.24 -34.78
N HIS A 478 -24.06 19.51 -33.52
CA HIS A 478 -23.75 20.86 -33.08
C HIS A 478 -22.65 20.86 -32.02
N GLU A 479 -21.50 21.38 -32.42
CA GLU A 479 -20.46 21.89 -31.53
C GLU A 479 -21.09 22.86 -30.52
N HIS A 480 -21.20 22.40 -29.27
CA HIS A 480 -21.46 23.26 -28.12
C HIS A 480 -20.30 23.14 -27.15
N GLU A 481 -19.55 24.24 -27.06
CA GLU A 481 -18.67 24.56 -25.93
C GLU A 481 -19.36 24.16 -24.60
N PRO A 482 -18.62 23.67 -23.60
CA PRO A 482 -19.19 23.33 -22.32
C PRO A 482 -19.67 24.62 -21.64
N SER A 483 -20.96 24.91 -21.76
CA SER A 483 -21.60 25.95 -20.98
C SER A 483 -21.66 25.46 -19.53
N ASP A 484 -20.84 26.05 -18.68
CA ASP A 484 -21.11 26.20 -17.25
C ASP A 484 -22.59 26.52 -17.06
N ASN A 485 -23.36 25.60 -16.45
CA ASN A 485 -24.52 25.84 -15.59
C ASN A 485 -25.35 24.55 -15.36
N ASN A 486 -24.95 23.78 -14.34
CA ASN A 486 -25.93 23.25 -13.38
C ASN A 486 -25.22 22.92 -12.04
N ASN A 487 -25.18 23.96 -11.21
CA ASN A 487 -24.78 23.94 -9.81
C ASN A 487 -25.73 23.07 -8.97
N GLY A 488 -25.28 21.87 -8.63
CA GLY A 488 -25.88 20.99 -7.61
C GLY A 488 -24.84 20.52 -6.59
N THR A 489 -23.89 21.37 -6.22
CA THR A 489 -22.92 21.11 -5.15
C THR A 489 -23.34 21.89 -3.91
N LYS A 490 -24.25 21.31 -3.11
CA LYS A 490 -24.47 21.84 -1.76
C LYS A 490 -24.86 20.77 -0.74
N LEU A 491 -24.11 19.68 -0.71
CA LEU A 491 -23.90 18.98 0.56
C LEU A 491 -23.27 19.99 1.52
N SER A 492 -24.04 20.40 2.52
CA SER A 492 -23.54 21.29 3.58
C SER A 492 -22.29 20.64 4.18
N PRO A 493 -21.16 21.38 4.29
CA PRO A 493 -19.96 20.82 4.91
C PRO A 493 -20.30 20.32 6.32
N PRO A 494 -19.62 19.27 6.79
CA PRO A 494 -19.83 18.78 8.14
C PRO A 494 -19.65 19.92 9.15
N PRO A 495 -20.42 19.92 10.25
CA PRO A 495 -20.26 20.93 11.29
C PRO A 495 -18.81 20.97 11.75
N VAL A 496 -18.24 22.17 11.80
CA VAL A 496 -16.89 22.35 12.32
C VAL A 496 -16.93 22.10 13.82
N GLU A 497 -16.22 21.08 14.27
CA GLU A 497 -16.08 20.76 15.68
C GLU A 497 -15.37 21.92 16.41
N ASN A 498 -16.04 22.49 17.40
CA ASN A 498 -15.59 23.67 18.15
C ASN A 498 -14.96 23.30 19.49
N TYR A 499 -14.20 22.21 19.54
CA TYR A 499 -13.42 21.86 20.72
C TYR A 499 -12.14 22.68 20.79
N ILE A 500 -11.77 23.04 22.01
CA ILE A 500 -10.55 23.79 22.30
C ILE A 500 -9.36 22.88 21.98
N SER A 501 -8.62 23.19 20.93
CA SER A 501 -7.40 22.46 20.57
C SER A 501 -6.34 22.67 21.65
N PRO A 502 -5.56 21.63 22.03
CA PRO A 502 -4.44 21.79 22.93
C PRO A 502 -3.43 22.85 22.47
N PRO A 503 -2.73 23.52 23.39
CA PRO A 503 -1.73 24.51 23.01
C PRO A 503 -0.60 23.86 22.18
N PRO A 504 -0.08 24.58 21.17
CA PRO A 504 1.04 24.13 20.36
C PRO A 504 2.29 23.95 21.24
N TYR A 505 3.04 22.86 21.05
CA TYR A 505 4.30 22.69 21.77
C TYR A 505 5.41 23.50 21.10
N ALA A 506 6.12 24.31 21.89
CA ALA A 506 7.07 25.30 21.41
C ALA A 506 8.44 24.73 20.92
N ALA A 507 8.72 23.45 21.14
CA ALA A 507 10.04 22.87 20.82
C ALA A 507 10.17 22.40 19.35
N ASP A 508 9.07 22.08 18.67
CA ASP A 508 9.10 21.40 17.37
C ASP A 508 8.46 22.25 16.27
N GLY A 509 9.29 23.04 15.59
CA GLY A 509 8.92 24.11 14.65
C GLY A 509 8.07 23.74 13.42
N LEU A 510 7.61 22.49 13.29
CA LEU A 510 6.66 21.99 12.27
C LEU A 510 5.66 20.96 12.80
N GLN A 511 5.86 20.36 13.99
CA GLN A 511 5.00 19.31 14.55
C GLN A 511 3.83 19.84 15.40
N ALA A 512 3.80 21.16 15.67
CA ALA A 512 2.72 21.84 16.38
C ALA A 512 1.35 21.81 15.66
N LEU A 513 1.26 21.14 14.51
CA LEU A 513 0.06 20.94 13.70
C LEU A 513 -0.43 19.49 13.68
N ASN A 514 0.22 18.55 14.37
CA ASN A 514 -0.03 17.11 14.24
C ASN A 514 -1.02 16.54 15.27
N TRP A 515 -1.91 17.36 15.81
CA TRP A 515 -2.93 16.87 16.74
C TRP A 515 -4.03 16.16 15.96
N TYR A 516 -4.14 14.87 16.15
CA TYR A 516 -5.31 14.10 15.76
C TYR A 516 -6.36 14.21 16.85
N MET A 517 -7.62 14.09 16.45
CA MET A 517 -8.74 14.18 17.37
C MET A 517 -9.77 13.14 17.02
N THR A 518 -10.32 12.53 18.06
CA THR A 518 -11.48 11.65 17.99
C THR A 518 -12.44 12.04 19.11
N GLU A 519 -13.72 11.85 18.86
CA GLU A 519 -14.77 12.11 19.82
C GLU A 519 -15.76 10.96 19.88
N ALA A 520 -16.41 10.82 21.03
CA ALA A 520 -17.48 9.86 21.22
C ALA A 520 -18.40 10.27 22.35
N ARG A 521 -19.67 9.86 22.27
CA ARG A 521 -20.65 10.13 23.33
C ARG A 521 -20.50 9.16 24.48
N LEU A 522 -20.62 9.64 25.72
CA LEU A 522 -20.61 8.78 26.91
C LEU A 522 -22.01 8.28 27.29
N ASP A 523 -23.07 8.95 26.77
CA ASP A 523 -24.46 8.58 27.04
C ASP A 523 -24.76 7.17 26.50
N GLY A 524 -25.23 6.27 27.37
CA GLY A 524 -25.63 4.91 26.97
C GLY A 524 -24.49 3.91 26.78
N VAL A 525 -23.24 4.29 27.07
CA VAL A 525 -22.11 3.35 27.05
C VAL A 525 -22.33 2.28 28.12
N CYS A 526 -22.35 1.03 27.69
CA CYS A 526 -22.56 -0.13 28.56
C CYS A 526 -21.28 -0.95 28.76
N ARG A 527 -20.30 -0.81 27.87
CA ARG A 527 -19.08 -1.63 27.85
C ARG A 527 -17.94 -0.93 27.14
N VAL A 528 -16.72 -1.16 27.62
CA VAL A 528 -15.50 -0.49 27.14
C VAL A 528 -14.40 -1.52 26.87
N ARG A 529 -13.59 -1.32 25.84
CA ARG A 529 -12.30 -2.03 25.65
C ARG A 529 -11.18 -1.04 25.42
N ALA A 530 -10.03 -1.27 26.03
CA ALA A 530 -8.84 -0.43 25.88
C ALA A 530 -7.87 -1.05 24.86
N CYS A 531 -7.31 -0.25 23.99
CA CYS A 531 -6.22 -0.61 23.09
C CYS A 531 -4.90 -0.13 23.68
N ARG A 532 -3.92 -1.03 23.80
CA ARG A 532 -2.59 -0.72 24.33
C ARG A 532 -1.52 -0.87 23.25
N ASP A 533 -0.52 0.01 23.31
CA ASP A 533 0.66 -0.10 22.47
C ASP A 533 1.74 -0.91 23.19
N LEU A 534 1.96 -2.15 22.76
CA LEU A 534 2.97 -3.04 23.34
C LEU A 534 4.38 -2.79 22.78
N GLU A 535 4.52 -1.97 21.75
CA GLU A 535 5.81 -1.64 21.15
C GLU A 535 6.57 -0.61 22.02
N GLN A 536 5.85 0.13 22.86
CA GLN A 536 6.43 1.11 23.79
C GLN A 536 6.63 0.49 25.17
N ALA A 537 7.82 0.68 25.76
CA ALA A 537 8.20 0.06 27.04
C ALA A 537 7.25 0.34 28.22
N HIS A 538 6.48 1.43 28.18
CA HIS A 538 5.54 1.82 29.23
C HIS A 538 4.08 1.42 28.93
N ASN A 539 3.82 0.71 27.83
CA ASN A 539 2.53 0.14 27.43
C ASN A 539 1.34 1.10 27.55
N PRO A 540 1.38 2.29 26.91
CA PRO A 540 0.33 3.28 27.04
C PRO A 540 -0.99 2.77 26.47
N CYS A 541 -2.10 3.24 27.03
CA CYS A 541 -3.41 3.09 26.42
C CYS A 541 -3.55 4.13 25.31
N ILE A 542 -3.58 3.67 24.06
CA ILE A 542 -3.60 4.55 22.88
C ILE A 542 -5.00 4.80 22.34
N GLY A 543 -5.99 3.99 22.72
CA GLY A 543 -7.37 4.20 22.33
C GLY A 543 -8.37 3.31 23.06
N VAL A 544 -9.65 3.53 22.78
CA VAL A 544 -10.78 2.89 23.45
C VAL A 544 -11.90 2.60 22.47
N LEU A 545 -12.47 1.39 22.53
CA LEU A 545 -13.75 1.07 21.91
C LEU A 545 -14.86 1.19 22.96
N LEU A 546 -15.90 1.95 22.62
CA LEU A 546 -17.11 2.13 23.40
C LEU A 546 -18.23 1.34 22.75
N TYR A 547 -18.94 0.56 23.55
CA TYR A 547 -20.15 -0.16 23.11
C TYR A 547 -21.35 0.39 23.85
N TYR A 548 -22.44 0.58 23.11
CA TYR A 548 -23.68 1.16 23.59
C TYR A 548 -24.74 0.08 23.78
N ASP A 549 -25.71 0.36 24.65
CA ASP A 549 -26.85 -0.52 24.94
C ASP A 549 -27.70 -0.87 23.69
N ASN A 550 -27.76 0.04 22.72
CA ASN A 550 -28.42 -0.12 21.44
C ASN A 550 -27.62 -0.94 20.40
N GLY A 551 -26.51 -1.55 20.81
CA GLY A 551 -25.65 -2.38 19.95
C GLY A 551 -24.62 -1.60 19.12
N ARG A 552 -24.63 -0.26 19.16
CA ARG A 552 -23.66 0.56 18.44
C ARG A 552 -22.27 0.50 19.08
N ALA A 553 -21.28 0.93 18.32
CA ALA A 553 -19.92 1.16 18.76
C ALA A 553 -19.37 2.50 18.26
N GLU A 554 -18.53 3.12 19.08
CA GLU A 554 -17.73 4.31 18.76
C GLU A 554 -16.31 4.11 19.30
N THR A 555 -15.39 4.96 18.85
CA THR A 555 -13.95 4.80 19.12
C THR A 555 -13.32 6.13 19.50
N LEU A 556 -12.39 6.09 20.44
CA LEU A 556 -11.56 7.20 20.85
C LEU A 556 -10.08 6.82 20.77
N GLY A 557 -9.22 7.78 20.43
CA GLY A 557 -7.81 7.56 20.21
C GLY A 557 -7.55 6.65 19.01
N GLN A 558 -6.54 5.79 19.15
CA GLN A 558 -6.08 4.87 18.13
C GLN A 558 -6.48 3.43 18.46
N ILE A 559 -7.08 2.73 17.50
CA ILE A 559 -7.37 1.30 17.61
C ILE A 559 -6.45 0.54 16.66
N ARG A 560 -5.54 -0.24 17.24
CA ARG A 560 -4.60 -1.11 16.54
C ARG A 560 -5.00 -2.56 16.74
N TRP A 561 -5.64 -3.16 15.74
CA TRP A 561 -6.06 -4.56 15.78
C TRP A 561 -4.89 -5.57 15.66
N ASP A 562 -3.70 -5.07 15.33
CA ASP A 562 -2.42 -5.80 15.41
C ASP A 562 -1.79 -5.74 16.82
N GLN A 563 -2.37 -5.00 17.75
CA GLN A 563 -1.92 -4.84 19.14
C GLN A 563 -2.91 -5.46 20.13
N GLU A 564 -2.66 -5.30 21.43
CA GLU A 564 -3.57 -5.75 22.48
C GLU A 564 -4.81 -4.86 22.58
N VAL A 565 -5.97 -5.46 22.28
CA VAL A 565 -7.28 -4.92 22.65
C VAL A 565 -7.80 -5.73 23.84
N SER A 566 -8.03 -5.04 24.96
CA SER A 566 -8.41 -5.67 26.22
C SER A 566 -9.73 -6.44 26.14
N GLN A 567 -9.94 -7.29 27.14
CA GLN A 567 -11.28 -7.81 27.43
C GLN A 567 -12.23 -6.69 27.86
N ASP A 568 -13.51 -7.05 27.97
CA ASP A 568 -14.59 -6.14 28.34
C ASP A 568 -14.38 -5.54 29.73
N ILE A 569 -14.35 -4.22 29.77
CA ILE A 569 -14.30 -3.42 30.98
C ILE A 569 -15.71 -2.93 31.30
N ASN A 570 -16.20 -3.28 32.50
CA ASN A 570 -17.51 -2.87 32.97
C ASN A 570 -17.54 -1.37 33.32
N VAL A 571 -18.59 -0.68 32.87
CA VAL A 571 -18.88 0.70 33.28
C VAL A 571 -19.45 0.76 34.71
N PRO A 572 -19.24 1.84 35.48
CA PRO A 572 -18.45 3.04 35.14
C PRO A 572 -16.94 2.76 35.12
N VAL A 573 -16.22 3.54 34.31
CA VAL A 573 -14.77 3.43 34.11
C VAL A 573 -14.03 4.65 34.65
N ARG A 574 -12.75 4.46 34.99
CA ARG A 574 -11.81 5.51 35.37
C ARG A 574 -10.54 5.43 34.51
N LEU A 575 -9.95 6.58 34.26
CA LEU A 575 -8.73 6.78 33.47
C LEU A 575 -7.58 7.14 34.40
N ARG A 576 -6.38 6.59 34.18
CA ARG A 576 -5.16 7.07 34.83
C ARG A 576 -4.33 7.87 33.84
N ARG A 577 -3.96 9.08 34.22
CA ARG A 577 -3.02 9.90 33.45
C ARG A 577 -1.61 9.62 33.95
N GLY A 578 -0.68 9.42 33.02
CA GLY A 578 0.74 9.31 33.32
C GLY A 578 1.51 10.47 32.68
N LYS A 579 2.79 10.60 33.04
CA LYS A 579 3.72 11.51 32.38
C LYS A 579 5.00 10.78 32.00
N LEU A 580 5.44 10.93 30.76
CA LEU A 580 6.73 10.45 30.26
C LEU A 580 7.52 11.64 29.74
N ASP A 581 8.69 11.90 30.31
CA ASP A 581 9.52 13.08 29.98
C ASP A 581 8.74 14.41 30.04
N GLY A 582 7.81 14.51 30.99
CA GLY A 582 6.93 15.67 31.17
C GLY A 582 5.74 15.73 30.19
N ASN A 583 5.63 14.81 29.24
CA ASN A 583 4.53 14.72 28.30
C ASN A 583 3.38 13.85 28.86
N PRO A 584 2.12 14.34 28.84
CA PRO A 584 0.98 13.57 29.34
C PRO A 584 0.63 12.42 28.37
N TYR A 585 0.28 11.27 28.93
CA TYR A 585 -0.28 10.14 28.18
C TYR A 585 -1.35 9.42 29.02
N VAL A 586 -2.13 8.52 28.40
CA VAL A 586 -3.09 7.69 29.13
C VAL A 586 -2.41 6.39 29.59
N ALA A 587 -2.15 6.29 30.89
CA ALA A 587 -1.43 5.15 31.46
C ALA A 587 -2.33 3.92 31.62
N ASP A 588 -3.60 4.11 31.94
CA ASP A 588 -4.50 2.99 32.22
C ASP A 588 -5.99 3.36 32.13
N ILE A 589 -6.84 2.36 31.90
CA ILE A 589 -8.30 2.43 31.93
C ILE A 589 -8.84 1.20 32.64
N GLN A 590 -9.68 1.40 33.65
CA GLN A 590 -10.18 0.32 34.48
C GLN A 590 -11.65 0.53 34.84
N GLY A 591 -12.36 -0.58 35.06
CA GLY A 591 -13.72 -0.56 35.60
C GLY A 591 -13.69 -0.31 37.10
N MET A 592 -14.63 0.48 37.61
CA MET A 592 -14.70 0.83 39.02
C MET A 592 -14.89 -0.40 39.94
N ALA A 593 -15.53 -1.46 39.44
CA ALA A 593 -15.69 -2.70 40.19
C ALA A 593 -14.38 -3.50 40.37
N ALA A 594 -13.40 -3.30 39.47
CA ALA A 594 -12.08 -3.93 39.56
C ALA A 594 -11.11 -3.12 40.43
N ALA A 595 -11.44 -1.87 40.75
CA ALA A 595 -10.71 -1.06 41.71
C ALA A 595 -11.02 -1.58 43.12
N GLY A 596 -10.07 -2.28 43.74
CA GLY A 596 -10.18 -2.63 45.16
C GLY A 596 -10.54 -1.40 46.00
N CYS A 597 -11.39 -1.56 47.02
CA CYS A 597 -11.85 -0.46 47.87
C CYS A 597 -10.67 0.17 48.63
N GLY A 598 -10.14 1.28 48.14
CA GLY A 598 -9.21 2.14 48.86
C GLY A 598 -8.55 3.19 47.95
N PRO A 599 -8.31 4.42 48.42
CA PRO A 599 -7.42 5.34 47.72
C PRO A 599 -6.02 4.71 47.73
N THR A 600 -5.52 4.29 46.57
CA THR A 600 -4.09 4.00 46.42
C THR A 600 -3.36 5.32 46.56
N GLU A 601 -2.62 5.49 47.66
CA GLU A 601 -1.64 6.55 47.85
C GLU A 601 -0.58 6.45 46.73
N GLY A 602 -0.86 7.07 45.59
CA GLY A 602 0.08 7.28 44.49
C GLY A 602 0.76 8.64 44.63
N GLU A 603 1.94 8.78 44.03
CA GLU A 603 2.70 10.04 44.03
C GLU A 603 1.86 11.23 43.51
N PRO A 604 2.15 12.47 43.95
CA PRO A 604 1.39 13.65 43.55
C PRO A 604 1.54 13.90 42.05
N GLY A 605 0.56 13.46 41.26
CA GLY A 605 0.57 13.59 39.79
C GLY A 605 -0.12 12.47 39.02
N ASP A 606 -0.31 11.30 39.63
CA ASP A 606 -0.95 10.10 39.05
C ASP A 606 -2.43 9.98 39.48
N GLU A 607 -3.22 11.03 39.21
CA GLU A 607 -4.63 11.05 39.57
C GLU A 607 -5.48 10.17 38.63
N TRP A 608 -6.26 9.28 39.23
CA TRP A 608 -7.36 8.60 38.55
C TRP A 608 -8.51 9.58 38.31
N LEU A 609 -8.93 9.71 37.06
CA LEU A 609 -10.07 10.50 36.64
C LEU A 609 -11.26 9.58 36.37
N GLU A 610 -12.33 9.73 37.16
CA GLU A 610 -13.60 9.05 36.88
C GLU A 610 -14.25 9.66 35.63
N LEU A 611 -14.68 8.80 34.69
CA LEU A 611 -15.42 9.25 33.52
C LEU A 611 -16.89 9.44 33.87
N PRO A 612 -17.50 10.60 33.51
CA PRO A 612 -18.92 10.80 33.70
C PRO A 612 -19.73 9.85 32.81
N ARG A 613 -20.99 9.61 33.17
CA ARG A 613 -21.90 8.75 32.40
C ARG A 613 -22.52 9.44 31.18
N THR A 614 -22.32 10.75 31.04
CA THR A 614 -23.00 11.59 30.05
C THR A 614 -22.05 12.65 29.51
N GLY A 615 -22.33 13.17 28.32
CA GLY A 615 -21.51 14.18 27.64
C GLY A 615 -20.65 13.58 26.52
N THR A 616 -19.80 14.42 25.93
CA THR A 616 -18.90 14.03 24.83
C THR A 616 -17.47 13.98 25.33
N MET A 617 -16.83 12.83 25.17
CA MET A 617 -15.41 12.67 25.42
C MET A 617 -14.63 12.97 24.15
N VAL A 618 -13.58 13.77 24.29
CA VAL A 618 -12.71 14.19 23.19
C VAL A 618 -11.29 13.78 23.54
N TRP A 619 -10.65 13.04 22.65
CA TRP A 619 -9.27 12.59 22.80
C TRP A 619 -8.41 13.21 21.71
N TRP A 620 -7.53 14.09 22.12
CA TRP A 620 -6.47 14.68 21.31
C TRP A 620 -5.19 13.88 21.47
N PHE A 621 -4.57 13.46 20.38
CA PHE A 621 -3.31 12.72 20.43
C PHE A 621 -2.34 13.16 19.34
N CYS A 622 -1.05 13.04 19.63
CA CYS A 622 0.04 13.29 18.68
C CYS A 622 1.22 12.36 19.01
N ILE A 623 2.39 12.57 18.41
CA ILE A 623 3.55 11.67 18.53
C ILE A 623 3.98 11.41 19.99
N SER A 624 3.80 12.39 20.87
CA SER A 624 4.37 12.36 22.21
C SER A 624 3.35 12.63 23.31
N ARG A 625 2.07 12.87 23.00
CA ARG A 625 1.08 13.33 23.97
C ARG A 625 -0.32 12.83 23.70
N ASP A 626 -1.05 12.63 24.79
CA ASP A 626 -2.49 12.42 24.83
C ASP A 626 -3.17 13.38 25.79
N ILE A 627 -4.28 13.97 25.36
CA ILE A 627 -5.09 14.87 26.17
C ILE A 627 -6.56 14.50 25.99
N ILE A 628 -7.17 14.09 27.11
CA ILE A 628 -8.59 13.76 27.18
C ILE A 628 -9.34 14.87 27.91
N SER A 629 -10.41 15.34 27.27
CA SER A 629 -11.37 16.30 27.83
C SER A 629 -12.78 15.75 27.72
N VAL A 630 -13.65 16.10 28.68
CA VAL A 630 -15.08 15.75 28.62
C VAL A 630 -15.92 17.02 28.65
N TYR A 631 -16.81 17.15 27.67
CA TYR A 631 -17.70 18.29 27.50
C TYR A 631 -19.12 17.89 27.89
N GLY A 632 -19.69 18.56 28.90
CA GLY A 632 -21.06 18.34 29.33
C GLY A 632 -22.07 18.92 28.34
N HIS A 633 -23.27 18.32 28.26
CA HIS A 633 -24.41 18.94 27.59
C HIS A 633 -24.92 20.07 28.48
N CYS A 634 -24.42 21.29 28.26
CA CYS A 634 -24.96 22.46 28.96
C CYS A 634 -26.36 22.74 28.40
N THR A 635 -27.41 22.35 29.12
CA THR A 635 -28.82 22.65 28.76
C THR A 635 -29.20 24.13 28.95
N HIS A 636 -28.27 24.99 29.36
CA HIS A 636 -28.51 26.43 29.57
C HIS A 636 -27.40 27.28 28.93
N CYS A 637 -27.56 27.58 27.65
CA CYS A 637 -27.20 28.86 27.01
C CYS A 637 -27.95 28.92 25.66
N ARG A 638 -29.10 29.60 25.66
CA ARG A 638 -29.80 30.04 24.45
C ARG A 638 -29.20 31.35 23.98
#